data_AF-A0A822AI41-F1
#
_entry.id   AF-A0A822AI41-F1
#
_cell.length_a   1.000
_cell.length_b   1.000
_cell.length_c   1.000
_cell.angle_alpha   90.00
_cell.angle_beta   90.00
_cell.angle_gamma   90.00
#
_symmetry.space_group_name_H-M   'P 1'
#
loop_
_entity.id
_entity.type
_entity.pdbx_description
1 polymer ?
#
loop_
_entity_poly.entity_id
_entity_poly.type
_entity_poly.pdbx_seq_one_letter_code
_entity_poly.pdbx_strand_id
1 'polypeptide(L)'
;MKESLVEGNILVIFEGLDEVPVHVDRSDLIKEINTLLERGIDYDVMHDKLTYSVHEQKDIHNTRDPTIGNRFIITRRIEGNYFEDIKFFIPRLTIKDMSNNALKLFCSSYMKCINEISVKTRRVGKESNIDQLYDEITQNKDIFHLTINPQLASGIAAVYNQCEGQLPEKRIDLYEKAIEKMIERLVTLYIDSPTNYLDKNFQLNTTMLWSVLQQIAEYLHKENIDELITELVDIFKYQAGLLNEFGDNSFRFIHRTFQEYLVAKNIIIRYGIEQSENMIYDSIHNKINISNWRVPRSMTFGILNETILTQLKFKNAISKNPELIKFIVNSETWLPLITALYGGYKNYKTQSSISEYYEIAQFLELTSSERAPFTFYYQEIWDRDDAAYSMAVHLDTKVAKEHWSKKPLFDKNDTYKESFFTNKIPELLQEKKSTTELTEDLRKQINSQKLSKSEKVEVSIALIVLGDFDFINTLIAQEEETFIKSFRNRIEQLIDILKDPIARWSSHISKYLLEIYNRMKANQSLFDINFLHYCRIYLSILANSGGLPIDTRILAEAVDNIEDKHSLYAEYFAFQIAGAANNFQYQVAVLCDKCISSSEPDQIIKSFLKISDTIQIYRPVRGYPWVTDIFTFKLNNDNDIPIALFNCLENINTKIAYLVDTVSETFLKNGCFNKNPELIPLVVLLHFGIISNDHDSFGIYRKLLPELVEKSDVKELLLERIQSMCNPYYKSRALYQLAEFYDEKSYELLNESFILTKNIQEATLKFQILEKIFSIVRYKEVDRKFFIQKIVDELILIFDDIDDLHNRIIASIRLSFYGSGEFRKKYLAIAIETLDRMNEDNDKIKLIIKMKPLISIYDDLLIKLNGMIEILKNKMHNYFVKSYYGRILFTETLQISQSNLNLDISQNLENENDNKQIVDIPNYTELRSLFVLVAQLHDTKLVIDKTDDIDQLWINLFKDTDNQSNIEKILNIDLHDEIFLAPQIATIIDELMQEGKEDNISMLFPYIIKPSNEVLPIIQRWFTQYDNSQIKKLSALLLAEIKHIFEPAVETIIDLLDRAQRLFQHPERYVQKP
;
A
#
# COMPACT_ATOMS: atom_id res chain seq x y z
N MET A 1 62.28 -9.57 -7.92
CA MET A 1 61.08 -8.99 -7.28
C MET A 1 61.22 -7.47 -7.16
N LYS A 2 62.26 -6.93 -6.49
CA LYS A 2 62.51 -5.47 -6.42
C LYS A 2 62.57 -4.78 -7.80
N GLU A 3 63.36 -5.28 -8.76
CA GLU A 3 63.39 -4.74 -10.13
C GLU A 3 62.02 -4.84 -10.83
N SER A 4 61.36 -6.00 -10.75
CA SER A 4 60.04 -6.22 -11.39
C SER A 4 58.93 -5.32 -10.84
N LEU A 5 59.04 -4.88 -9.58
CA LEU A 5 58.12 -3.97 -8.90
C LEU A 5 58.26 -2.54 -9.44
N VAL A 6 59.51 -2.11 -9.70
CA VAL A 6 59.87 -0.81 -10.31
C VAL A 6 59.47 -0.75 -11.76
N GLU A 7 59.68 -1.84 -12.49
CA GLU A 7 59.32 -1.96 -13.90
C GLU A 7 57.80 -2.07 -14.14
N GLY A 8 56.98 -2.15 -13.07
CA GLY A 8 55.54 -2.29 -13.19
C GLY A 8 55.11 -3.67 -13.70
N ASN A 9 55.93 -4.70 -13.54
CA ASN A 9 55.70 -6.03 -14.14
C ASN A 9 55.03 -7.03 -13.19
N ILE A 10 54.55 -6.60 -12.03
CA ILE A 10 53.96 -7.49 -11.02
C ILE A 10 52.43 -7.54 -11.16
N LEU A 11 51.87 -8.74 -11.04
CA LEU A 11 50.45 -8.97 -10.81
C LEU A 11 50.25 -9.38 -9.36
N VAL A 12 49.44 -8.62 -8.62
CA VAL A 12 49.03 -8.93 -7.25
C VAL A 12 47.58 -9.40 -7.28
N ILE A 13 47.30 -10.53 -6.64
CA ILE A 13 45.94 -11.06 -6.51
C ILE A 13 45.55 -10.99 -5.04
N PHE A 14 44.58 -10.13 -4.72
CA PHE A 14 43.93 -10.09 -3.41
C PHE A 14 42.73 -11.03 -3.45
N GLU A 15 42.86 -12.18 -2.78
CA GLU A 15 41.82 -13.18 -2.73
C GLU A 15 40.94 -13.02 -1.48
N GLY A 16 39.62 -12.96 -1.64
CA GLY A 16 38.66 -13.04 -0.53
C GLY A 16 38.61 -11.78 0.35
N LEU A 17 38.44 -10.60 -0.24
CA LEU A 17 38.45 -9.34 0.52
C LEU A 17 37.26 -9.21 1.51
N ASP A 18 36.17 -9.93 1.27
CA ASP A 18 35.04 -10.06 2.21
C ASP A 18 35.35 -10.97 3.40
N GLU A 19 36.49 -11.67 3.38
CA GLU A 19 36.87 -12.69 4.35
C GLU A 19 37.87 -12.16 5.40
N VAL A 20 38.06 -10.82 5.44
CA VAL A 20 38.88 -10.11 6.42
C VAL A 20 38.26 -10.27 7.82
N PRO A 21 39.01 -10.73 8.84
CA PRO A 21 38.46 -10.98 10.17
C PRO A 21 37.84 -9.74 10.82
N VAL A 22 36.83 -9.93 11.67
CA VAL A 22 36.10 -8.85 12.36
C VAL A 22 36.97 -8.07 13.35
N HIS A 23 38.05 -8.69 13.85
CA HIS A 23 39.00 -8.05 14.76
C HIS A 23 39.98 -7.10 14.05
N VAL A 24 40.01 -7.09 12.72
CA VAL A 24 40.75 -6.12 11.92
C VAL A 24 39.76 -5.03 11.52
N ASP A 25 40.04 -3.76 11.84
CA ASP A 25 39.22 -2.65 11.37
C ASP A 25 39.27 -2.62 9.84
N ARG A 26 38.18 -3.10 9.22
CA ARG A 26 38.06 -3.25 7.77
C ARG A 26 38.13 -1.88 7.07
N SER A 27 37.80 -0.79 7.77
CA SER A 27 38.01 0.59 7.29
C SER A 27 39.49 0.88 7.07
N ASP A 28 40.36 0.46 8.00
CA ASP A 28 41.79 0.69 7.92
C ASP A 28 42.46 -0.17 6.84
N LEU A 29 41.99 -1.40 6.63
CA LEU A 29 42.44 -2.21 5.50
C LEU A 29 42.07 -1.56 4.15
N ILE A 30 40.84 -1.06 4.00
CA ILE A 30 40.41 -0.36 2.78
C ILE A 30 41.20 0.94 2.59
N LYS A 31 41.51 1.68 3.67
CA LYS A 31 42.41 2.84 3.62
C LYS A 31 43.83 2.45 3.17
N GLU A 32 44.37 1.34 3.63
CA GLU A 32 45.70 0.85 3.23
C GLU A 32 45.70 0.37 1.76
N ILE A 33 44.64 -0.32 1.32
CA ILE A 33 44.48 -0.69 -0.09
C ILE A 33 44.34 0.56 -0.96
N ASN A 34 43.52 1.53 -0.57
CA ASN A 34 43.43 2.83 -1.25
C ASN A 34 44.79 3.53 -1.26
N THR A 35 45.54 3.50 -0.16
CA THR A 35 46.88 4.09 -0.07
C THR A 35 47.87 3.39 -1.01
N LEU A 36 47.82 2.07 -1.11
CA LEU A 36 48.62 1.27 -2.03
C LEU A 36 48.27 1.55 -3.50
N LEU A 37 46.98 1.72 -3.79
CA LEU A 37 46.47 2.07 -5.12
C LEU A 37 46.78 3.54 -5.49
N GLU A 38 46.71 4.47 -4.52
CA GLU A 38 47.00 5.91 -4.70
C GLU A 38 48.50 6.17 -4.92
N ARG A 39 49.38 5.45 -4.20
CA ARG A 39 50.81 5.74 -4.19
C ARG A 39 51.61 5.00 -5.27
N GLY A 40 51.08 3.89 -5.81
CA GLY A 40 51.90 2.95 -6.56
C GLY A 40 53.01 2.34 -5.70
N ILE A 41 53.77 1.38 -6.23
CA ILE A 41 54.91 0.83 -5.50
C ILE A 41 56.18 1.36 -6.15
N ASP A 42 56.83 2.32 -5.51
CA ASP A 42 58.11 2.87 -5.97
C ASP A 42 59.26 2.38 -5.09
N TYR A 43 60.41 2.10 -5.70
CA TYR A 43 61.55 1.50 -5.03
C TYR A 43 62.68 2.51 -4.92
N ASP A 44 62.97 2.97 -3.71
CA ASP A 44 64.10 3.86 -3.47
C ASP A 44 65.42 3.09 -3.49
N VAL A 45 66.08 3.15 -4.65
CA VAL A 45 67.37 2.50 -4.92
C VAL A 45 68.48 3.01 -4.00
N MET A 46 68.38 4.24 -3.48
CA MET A 46 69.45 4.83 -2.64
C MET A 46 69.44 4.30 -1.20
N HIS A 47 68.30 3.83 -0.69
CA HIS A 47 68.16 3.39 0.71
C HIS A 47 67.86 1.90 0.89
N ASP A 48 67.79 1.13 -0.20
CA ASP A 48 67.48 -0.31 -0.25
C ASP A 48 66.23 -0.70 0.58
N LYS A 49 65.26 0.22 0.65
CA LYS A 49 64.01 0.11 1.41
C LYS A 49 62.82 0.45 0.50
N LEU A 50 61.70 -0.24 0.73
CA LEU A 50 60.40 0.22 0.26
C LEU A 50 60.08 1.53 0.97
N THR A 51 60.02 2.63 0.23
CA THR A 51 59.64 3.94 0.77
C THR A 51 58.40 4.46 0.04
N TYR A 52 57.54 5.15 0.79
CA TYR A 52 56.36 5.81 0.26
C TYR A 52 56.70 7.30 0.10
N SER A 53 57.07 7.77 -1.09
CA SER A 53 57.40 9.20 -1.27
C SER A 53 56.19 10.00 -1.76
N VAL A 54 55.84 11.08 -1.05
CA VAL A 54 54.78 12.06 -1.37
C VAL A 54 55.32 13.20 -2.23
N HIS A 55 56.28 12.96 -3.13
CA HIS A 55 56.91 14.04 -3.91
C HIS A 55 56.60 13.90 -5.39
N GLU A 56 55.78 14.85 -5.86
CA GLU A 56 55.65 15.35 -7.22
C GLU A 56 55.87 14.30 -8.33
N GLN A 57 54.77 13.67 -8.77
CA GLN A 57 54.68 13.30 -10.19
C GLN A 57 54.73 14.59 -11.02
N LYS A 58 55.95 15.09 -11.28
CA LYS A 58 56.22 16.06 -12.32
C LYS A 58 55.76 15.46 -13.64
N ASP A 59 54.70 16.01 -14.21
CA ASP A 59 54.23 16.11 -15.62
C ASP A 59 54.91 15.33 -16.77
N ILE A 60 55.64 14.25 -16.54
CA ILE A 60 56.35 13.49 -17.54
C ILE A 60 56.19 12.01 -17.16
N HIS A 61 55.28 11.35 -17.87
CA HIS A 61 54.89 9.92 -17.77
C HIS A 61 53.65 9.56 -16.94
N ASN A 62 52.61 10.41 -16.95
CA ASN A 62 51.25 9.89 -16.89
C ASN A 62 50.94 9.21 -18.24
N THR A 63 51.50 8.02 -18.45
CA THR A 63 51.19 7.24 -19.65
C THR A 63 49.72 6.84 -19.57
N ARG A 64 48.89 7.37 -20.48
CA ARG A 64 47.49 6.95 -20.69
C ARG A 64 47.38 5.49 -21.19
N ASP A 65 48.43 4.69 -21.00
CA ASP A 65 48.48 3.30 -21.40
C ASP A 65 48.25 2.44 -20.14
N PRO A 66 47.06 1.83 -19.97
CA PRO A 66 46.75 0.97 -18.82
C PRO A 66 47.58 -0.32 -18.78
N THR A 67 48.51 -0.54 -19.72
CA THR A 67 49.41 -1.69 -19.77
C THR A 67 50.75 -1.49 -19.05
N ILE A 68 51.03 -0.27 -18.55
CA ILE A 68 52.30 0.07 -17.89
C ILE A 68 52.05 0.31 -16.39
N GLY A 69 52.64 -0.52 -15.51
CA GLY A 69 52.48 -0.45 -14.06
C GLY A 69 52.03 -1.77 -13.42
N ASN A 70 52.26 -1.93 -12.11
CA ASN A 70 51.83 -3.13 -11.38
C ASN A 70 50.31 -3.31 -11.47
N ARG A 71 49.87 -4.55 -11.71
CA ARG A 71 48.47 -4.94 -11.92
C ARG A 71 47.88 -5.59 -10.68
N PHE A 72 46.60 -5.38 -10.47
CA PHE A 72 45.88 -5.91 -9.31
C PHE A 72 44.62 -6.66 -9.75
N ILE A 73 44.37 -7.85 -9.19
CA ILE A 73 43.09 -8.55 -9.25
C ILE A 73 42.57 -8.65 -7.83
N ILE A 74 41.33 -8.23 -7.61
CA ILE A 74 40.68 -8.30 -6.29
C ILE A 74 39.45 -9.20 -6.42
N THR A 75 39.37 -10.25 -5.63
CA THR A 75 38.19 -11.13 -5.58
C THR A 75 37.35 -10.83 -4.34
N ARG A 76 36.01 -10.84 -4.51
CA ARG A 76 35.04 -10.57 -3.45
C ARG A 76 33.68 -11.18 -3.76
N ARG A 77 32.79 -11.24 -2.75
CA ARG A 77 31.35 -11.47 -2.94
C ARG A 77 30.59 -10.22 -3.42
N ILE A 78 29.46 -10.47 -4.10
CA ILE A 78 28.58 -9.43 -4.64
C ILE A 78 27.88 -8.62 -3.53
N GLU A 79 27.56 -9.25 -2.39
CA GLU A 79 26.74 -8.68 -1.30
C GLU A 79 27.49 -7.73 -0.33
N GLY A 80 28.68 -7.23 -0.68
CA GLY A 80 29.42 -6.27 0.15
C GLY A 80 29.30 -4.84 -0.38
N ASN A 81 28.59 -3.95 0.33
CA ASN A 81 28.44 -2.52 0.00
C ASN A 81 29.71 -1.68 0.27
N TYR A 82 30.75 -2.25 0.88
CA TYR A 82 31.91 -1.53 1.42
C TYR A 82 32.93 -1.01 0.38
N PHE A 83 32.63 -1.13 -0.91
CA PHE A 83 33.52 -0.67 -2.01
C PHE A 83 33.13 0.70 -2.57
N GLU A 84 32.09 1.34 -2.03
CA GLU A 84 31.80 2.76 -2.31
C GLU A 84 32.96 3.69 -1.89
N ASP A 85 33.83 3.22 -0.99
CA ASP A 85 34.99 3.95 -0.48
C ASP A 85 36.29 3.77 -1.28
N ILE A 86 36.32 2.94 -2.34
CA ILE A 86 37.49 2.89 -3.24
C ILE A 86 37.40 4.02 -4.25
N LYS A 87 38.34 4.97 -4.16
CA LYS A 87 38.32 6.23 -4.91
C LYS A 87 38.73 6.10 -6.39
N PHE A 88 39.06 4.91 -6.87
CA PHE A 88 39.48 4.66 -8.25
C PHE A 88 38.43 3.92 -9.07
N PHE A 89 38.39 4.24 -10.37
CA PHE A 89 37.61 3.47 -11.34
C PHE A 89 38.28 2.11 -11.59
N ILE A 90 37.71 1.05 -11.03
CA ILE A 90 38.16 -0.34 -11.24
C ILE A 90 37.10 -1.08 -12.08
N PRO A 91 37.46 -1.63 -13.27
CA PRO A 91 36.56 -2.48 -14.05
C PRO A 91 36.08 -3.67 -13.21
N ARG A 92 34.76 -3.83 -13.11
CA ARG A 92 34.13 -4.90 -12.31
C ARG A 92 33.75 -6.05 -13.22
N LEU A 93 34.30 -7.23 -12.93
CA LEU A 93 33.97 -8.47 -13.62
C LEU A 93 33.21 -9.39 -12.67
N THR A 94 32.02 -9.82 -13.08
CA THR A 94 31.21 -10.79 -12.34
C THR A 94 31.40 -12.17 -12.96
N ILE A 95 31.77 -13.16 -12.14
CA ILE A 95 31.81 -14.56 -12.57
C ILE A 95 30.38 -15.00 -12.85
N LYS A 96 30.10 -15.39 -14.10
CA LYS A 96 28.79 -15.93 -14.49
C LYS A 96 28.61 -17.34 -13.95
N ASP A 97 27.35 -17.71 -13.77
CA ASP A 97 26.92 -19.06 -13.44
C ASP A 97 27.53 -20.13 -14.36
N MET A 98 27.81 -21.31 -13.80
CA MET A 98 28.33 -22.43 -14.57
C MET A 98 27.31 -22.85 -15.64
N SER A 99 27.70 -22.73 -16.92
CA SER A 99 26.86 -23.14 -18.03
C SER A 99 26.58 -24.65 -18.02
N ASN A 100 25.50 -25.08 -18.68
CA ASN A 100 25.15 -26.50 -18.84
C ASN A 100 26.30 -27.35 -19.42
N ASN A 101 27.06 -26.78 -20.36
CA ASN A 101 28.22 -27.45 -20.95
C ASN A 101 29.35 -27.64 -19.94
N ALA A 102 29.60 -26.63 -19.09
CA ALA A 102 30.59 -26.70 -18.03
C ALA A 102 30.16 -27.68 -16.92
N LEU A 103 28.86 -27.72 -16.57
CA LEU A 103 28.31 -28.71 -15.65
C LEU A 103 28.45 -30.13 -16.19
N LYS A 104 28.13 -30.35 -17.47
CA LYS A 104 28.32 -31.67 -18.12
C LYS A 104 29.79 -32.09 -18.12
N LEU A 105 30.69 -31.16 -18.41
CA LEU A 105 32.14 -31.41 -18.36
C LEU A 105 32.59 -31.73 -16.92
N PHE A 106 32.06 -31.04 -15.92
CA PHE A 106 32.31 -31.30 -14.51
C PHE A 106 31.86 -32.71 -14.11
N CYS A 107 30.59 -33.06 -14.36
CA CYS A 107 30.02 -34.36 -14.02
C CYS A 107 30.80 -35.50 -14.71
N SER A 108 31.06 -35.37 -16.00
CA SER A 108 31.80 -36.39 -16.75
C SER A 108 33.24 -36.58 -16.26
N SER A 109 33.94 -35.48 -15.95
CA SER A 109 35.30 -35.53 -15.38
C SER A 109 35.30 -36.17 -13.99
N TYR A 110 34.33 -35.81 -13.15
CA TYR A 110 34.20 -36.35 -11.80
C TYR A 110 33.90 -37.85 -11.81
N MET A 111 32.91 -38.28 -12.60
CA MET A 111 32.54 -39.70 -12.73
C MET A 111 33.68 -40.55 -13.29
N LYS A 112 34.45 -40.01 -14.25
CA LYS A 112 35.65 -40.67 -14.76
C LYS A 112 36.69 -40.90 -13.66
N CYS A 113 36.99 -39.88 -12.85
CA CYS A 113 37.92 -40.02 -11.72
C CYS A 113 37.45 -41.07 -10.70
N ILE A 114 36.15 -41.10 -10.38
CA ILE A 114 35.57 -42.07 -9.44
C ILE A 114 35.65 -43.49 -9.99
N ASN A 115 35.33 -43.68 -11.27
CA ASN A 115 35.46 -44.96 -11.95
C ASN A 115 36.92 -45.45 -11.91
N GLU A 116 37.91 -44.58 -12.17
CA GLU A 116 39.34 -44.92 -12.07
C GLU A 116 39.77 -45.32 -10.64
N ILE A 117 39.24 -44.67 -9.61
CA ILE A 117 39.50 -45.01 -8.19
C ILE A 117 38.85 -46.35 -7.81
N SER A 118 37.62 -46.60 -8.29
CA SER A 118 36.88 -47.84 -8.01
C SER A 118 37.57 -49.08 -8.59
N VAL A 119 38.11 -48.97 -9.81
CA VAL A 119 38.89 -50.04 -10.46
C VAL A 119 40.17 -50.37 -9.67
N LYS A 120 40.84 -49.37 -9.09
CA LYS A 120 42.05 -49.57 -8.27
C LYS A 120 41.76 -50.19 -6.89
N THR A 121 40.55 -50.03 -6.34
CA THR A 121 40.23 -50.41 -4.96
C THR A 121 39.48 -51.75 -4.80
N ARG A 122 39.27 -52.52 -5.88
CA ARG A 122 38.52 -53.80 -5.90
C ARG A 122 37.13 -53.72 -5.22
N ARG A 123 36.50 -52.54 -5.20
CA ARG A 123 35.08 -52.44 -4.83
C ARG A 123 34.26 -52.88 -6.03
N VAL A 124 33.55 -54.00 -5.90
CA VAL A 124 32.56 -54.45 -6.89
C VAL A 124 31.39 -53.47 -6.82
N GLY A 125 31.38 -52.47 -7.70
CA GLY A 125 30.28 -51.52 -7.87
C GLY A 125 30.02 -51.30 -9.36
N LYS A 126 28.74 -51.20 -9.74
CA LYS A 126 28.25 -51.02 -11.12
C LYS A 126 29.12 -50.01 -11.91
N GLU A 127 29.50 -50.34 -13.14
CA GLU A 127 29.95 -49.35 -14.13
C GLU A 127 28.84 -48.28 -14.26
N SER A 128 29.04 -47.14 -13.63
CA SER A 128 28.12 -46.01 -13.74
C SER A 128 28.41 -45.28 -15.06
N ASN A 129 27.35 -45.01 -15.82
CA ASN A 129 27.48 -44.27 -17.07
C ASN A 129 27.95 -42.85 -16.74
N ILE A 130 28.95 -42.36 -17.48
CA ILE A 130 29.61 -41.07 -17.23
C ILE A 130 28.61 -39.90 -17.26
N ASP A 131 27.50 -40.04 -18.00
CA ASP A 131 26.45 -39.03 -18.11
C ASP A 131 25.33 -39.14 -17.03
N GLN A 132 25.25 -40.23 -16.25
CA GLN A 132 24.13 -40.44 -15.32
C GLN A 132 23.98 -39.36 -14.24
N LEU A 133 25.09 -38.88 -13.67
CA LEU A 133 25.07 -37.81 -12.67
C LEU A 133 24.52 -36.50 -13.26
N TYR A 134 24.85 -36.22 -14.54
CA TYR A 134 24.34 -35.04 -15.23
C TYR A 134 22.84 -35.16 -15.51
N ASP A 135 22.39 -36.35 -15.94
CA ASP A 135 20.97 -36.60 -16.22
C ASP A 135 20.12 -36.49 -14.93
N GLU A 136 20.58 -37.05 -13.81
CA GLU A 136 19.92 -36.93 -12.51
C GLU A 136 19.84 -35.48 -12.01
N ILE A 137 20.94 -34.72 -12.12
CA ILE A 137 20.96 -33.30 -11.76
C ILE A 137 20.00 -32.49 -12.62
N THR A 138 19.93 -32.75 -13.93
CA THR A 138 19.11 -31.96 -14.86
C THR A 138 17.63 -32.31 -14.80
N GLN A 139 17.28 -33.55 -14.43
CA GLN A 139 15.90 -33.97 -14.22
C GLN A 139 15.30 -33.39 -12.93
N ASN A 140 16.13 -33.13 -11.91
CA ASN A 140 15.70 -32.50 -10.67
C ASN A 140 15.88 -30.97 -10.69
N LYS A 141 14.79 -30.24 -10.97
CA LYS A 141 14.81 -28.76 -11.05
C LYS A 141 15.33 -28.08 -9.77
N ASP A 142 14.98 -28.60 -8.59
CA ASP A 142 15.37 -27.98 -7.31
C ASP A 142 16.87 -28.14 -7.01
N ILE A 143 17.47 -29.22 -7.49
CA ILE A 143 18.91 -29.48 -7.35
C ILE A 143 19.70 -28.80 -8.47
N PHE A 144 19.17 -28.77 -9.70
CA PHE A 144 19.80 -28.15 -10.86
C PHE A 144 20.24 -26.71 -10.57
N HIS A 145 19.37 -25.90 -9.95
CA HIS A 145 19.68 -24.52 -9.59
C HIS A 145 20.83 -24.36 -8.57
N LEU A 146 21.22 -25.41 -7.87
CA LEU A 146 22.38 -25.40 -6.95
C LEU A 146 23.68 -25.70 -7.69
N THR A 147 23.59 -26.46 -8.78
CA THR A 147 24.74 -26.90 -9.57
C THR A 147 25.30 -25.82 -10.49
N ILE A 148 24.66 -24.64 -10.55
CA ILE A 148 25.24 -23.44 -11.16
C ILE A 148 26.52 -22.99 -10.43
N ASN A 149 26.66 -23.38 -9.15
CA ASN A 149 27.87 -23.18 -8.36
C ASN A 149 28.73 -24.47 -8.38
N PRO A 150 29.97 -24.42 -8.90
CA PRO A 150 30.86 -25.59 -9.00
C PRO A 150 31.16 -26.28 -7.65
N GLN A 151 31.17 -25.52 -6.56
CA GLN A 151 31.41 -26.05 -5.22
C GLN A 151 30.22 -26.89 -4.72
N LEU A 152 29.00 -26.41 -4.95
CA LEU A 152 27.78 -27.17 -4.65
C LEU A 152 27.62 -28.38 -5.57
N ALA A 153 27.96 -28.25 -6.86
CA ALA A 153 28.00 -29.37 -7.79
C ALA A 153 28.94 -30.50 -7.30
N SER A 154 30.07 -30.14 -6.69
CA SER A 154 31.00 -31.10 -6.07
C SER A 154 30.40 -31.80 -4.85
N GLY A 155 29.66 -31.08 -4.01
CA GLY A 155 28.93 -31.66 -2.88
C GLY A 155 27.82 -32.62 -3.33
N ILE A 156 27.05 -32.23 -4.35
CA ILE A 156 25.97 -33.04 -4.93
C ILE A 156 26.52 -34.32 -5.55
N ALA A 157 27.63 -34.23 -6.30
CA ALA A 157 28.29 -35.37 -6.89
C ALA A 157 28.82 -36.37 -5.83
N ALA A 158 29.29 -35.85 -4.69
CA ALA A 158 29.69 -36.67 -3.56
C ALA A 158 28.49 -37.40 -2.93
N VAL A 159 27.36 -36.72 -2.74
CA VAL A 159 26.12 -37.32 -2.21
C VAL A 159 25.60 -38.40 -3.16
N TYR A 160 25.54 -38.12 -4.46
CA TYR A 160 25.13 -39.08 -5.48
C TYR A 160 25.90 -40.41 -5.39
N ASN A 161 27.23 -40.34 -5.28
CA ASN A 161 28.07 -41.53 -5.14
C ASN A 161 27.89 -42.25 -3.79
N GLN A 162 27.54 -41.52 -2.73
CA GLN A 162 27.30 -42.08 -1.40
C GLN A 162 25.89 -42.67 -1.25
N CYS A 163 24.94 -42.27 -2.11
CA CYS A 163 23.56 -42.73 -2.16
C CYS A 163 23.32 -43.72 -3.32
N GLU A 164 24.31 -44.54 -3.66
CA GLU A 164 24.21 -45.62 -4.67
C GLU A 164 23.75 -45.16 -6.07
N GLY A 165 24.01 -43.90 -6.43
CA GLY A 165 23.67 -43.36 -7.74
C GLY A 165 22.25 -42.80 -7.85
N GLN A 166 21.67 -42.32 -6.74
CA GLN A 166 20.40 -41.58 -6.74
C GLN A 166 20.53 -40.27 -5.95
N LEU A 167 19.97 -39.19 -6.48
CA LEU A 167 19.84 -37.93 -5.75
C LEU A 167 18.48 -37.87 -5.03
N PRO A 168 18.39 -37.24 -3.85
CA PRO A 168 17.11 -36.96 -3.22
C PRO A 168 16.24 -36.04 -4.09
N GLU A 169 14.92 -36.15 -3.98
CA GLU A 169 14.00 -35.29 -4.75
C GLU A 169 14.05 -33.83 -4.27
N LYS A 170 14.21 -33.60 -2.97
CA LYS A 170 14.22 -32.26 -2.39
C LYS A 170 15.61 -31.79 -1.99
N ARG A 171 15.81 -30.47 -2.09
CA ARG A 171 17.03 -29.78 -1.65
C ARG A 171 17.33 -29.97 -0.16
N ILE A 172 16.31 -30.07 0.69
CA ILE A 172 16.48 -30.25 2.15
C ILE A 172 17.05 -31.65 2.44
N ASP A 173 16.50 -32.67 1.78
CA ASP A 173 16.94 -34.07 1.91
C ASP A 173 18.38 -34.25 1.43
N LEU A 174 18.79 -33.51 0.40
CA LEU A 174 20.19 -33.45 -0.07
C LEU A 174 21.14 -32.96 1.03
N TYR A 175 20.78 -31.89 1.75
CA TYR A 175 21.60 -31.38 2.85
C TYR A 175 21.64 -32.35 4.03
N GLU A 176 20.50 -32.96 4.36
CA GLU A 176 20.40 -33.97 5.41
C GLU A 176 21.29 -35.17 5.11
N LYS A 177 21.16 -35.76 3.92
CA LYS A 177 21.95 -36.93 3.47
C LYS A 177 23.45 -36.65 3.43
N ALA A 178 23.85 -35.47 2.97
CA ALA A 178 25.26 -35.07 2.98
C ALA A 178 25.85 -35.09 4.39
N ILE A 179 25.14 -34.51 5.36
CA ILE A 179 25.60 -34.42 6.75
C ILE A 179 25.55 -35.80 7.42
N GLU A 180 24.49 -36.60 7.22
CA GLU A 180 24.40 -37.97 7.72
C GLU A 180 25.62 -38.80 7.30
N LYS A 181 25.95 -38.81 6.01
CA LYS A 181 27.05 -39.61 5.48
C LYS A 181 28.43 -39.15 5.95
N MET A 182 28.60 -37.85 6.18
CA MET A 182 29.83 -37.31 6.77
C MET A 182 29.98 -37.72 8.25
N ILE A 183 28.88 -37.70 9.02
CA ILE A 183 28.87 -38.18 10.41
C ILE A 183 29.13 -39.69 10.46
N GLU A 184 28.51 -40.49 9.57
CA GLU A 184 28.78 -41.93 9.46
C GLU A 184 30.26 -42.22 9.19
N ARG A 185 30.88 -41.45 8.28
CA ARG A 185 32.31 -41.56 7.97
C ARG A 185 33.20 -41.26 9.18
N LEU A 186 32.85 -40.22 9.95
CA LEU A 186 33.54 -39.88 11.20
C LEU A 186 33.47 -40.99 12.24
N VAL A 187 32.27 -41.53 12.48
CA VAL A 187 32.05 -42.64 13.42
C VAL A 187 32.85 -43.87 13.00
N THR A 188 32.89 -44.16 11.70
CA THR A 188 33.64 -45.31 11.15
C THR A 188 35.16 -45.13 11.32
N LEU A 189 35.71 -43.94 11.02
CA LEU A 189 37.13 -43.64 11.18
C LEU A 189 37.59 -43.66 12.65
N TYR A 190 36.68 -43.33 13.59
CA TYR A 190 36.95 -43.37 15.03
C TYR A 190 37.02 -44.80 15.59
N ILE A 191 36.21 -45.72 15.06
CA ILE A 191 36.17 -47.12 15.49
C ILE A 191 37.43 -47.89 15.04
N ASP A 192 38.05 -47.51 13.92
CA ASP A 192 39.15 -48.25 13.28
C ASP A 192 40.58 -47.73 13.59
N SER A 193 40.76 -46.69 14.41
CA SER A 193 42.09 -46.12 14.71
C SER A 193 42.77 -46.72 15.96
N PRO A 194 43.97 -47.35 15.87
CA PRO A 194 44.69 -47.94 17.02
C PRO A 194 45.41 -46.94 17.93
N THR A 195 45.42 -45.65 17.60
CA THR A 195 46.15 -44.61 18.33
C THR A 195 45.23 -43.40 18.50
N ASN A 196 44.69 -43.19 19.69
CA ASN A 196 44.04 -41.92 20.02
C ASN A 196 44.26 -41.51 21.48
N TYR A 197 44.63 -40.24 21.62
CA TYR A 197 45.02 -39.51 22.83
C TYR A 197 43.83 -38.85 23.56
N LEU A 198 42.59 -39.19 23.18
CA LEU A 198 41.37 -38.72 23.85
C LEU A 198 40.77 -39.87 24.66
N ASP A 199 40.53 -39.56 25.93
CA ASP A 199 40.22 -40.46 27.04
C ASP A 199 39.00 -41.37 26.78
N LYS A 200 38.98 -42.55 27.43
CA LYS A 200 37.99 -43.64 27.32
C LYS A 200 36.54 -43.29 27.75
N ASN A 201 36.22 -42.00 27.88
CA ASN A 201 35.02 -41.49 28.55
C ASN A 201 33.94 -40.89 27.62
N PHE A 202 34.17 -40.77 26.30
CA PHE A 202 33.16 -40.28 25.35
C PHE A 202 32.64 -41.41 24.44
N GLN A 203 31.42 -41.89 24.69
CA GLN A 203 30.67 -42.68 23.70
C GLN A 203 30.11 -41.72 22.63
N LEU A 204 30.91 -41.43 21.61
CA LEU A 204 30.44 -40.70 20.43
C LEU A 204 29.36 -41.52 19.72
N ASN A 205 28.12 -41.04 19.73
CA ASN A 205 27.03 -41.58 18.92
C ASN A 205 26.55 -40.54 17.90
N THR A 206 25.89 -41.00 16.83
CA THR A 206 25.44 -40.18 15.71
C THR A 206 24.58 -38.99 16.16
N THR A 207 23.71 -39.20 17.15
CA THR A 207 22.80 -38.16 17.70
C THR A 207 23.57 -37.04 18.40
N MET A 208 24.62 -37.38 19.13
CA MET A 208 25.48 -36.41 19.81
C MET A 208 26.25 -35.55 18.80
N LEU A 209 26.82 -36.17 17.76
CA LEU A 209 27.54 -35.45 16.69
C LEU A 209 26.62 -34.49 15.91
N TRP A 210 25.37 -34.89 15.66
CA TRP A 210 24.34 -34.01 15.08
C TRP A 210 24.07 -32.76 15.94
N SER A 211 23.87 -32.94 17.24
CA SER A 211 23.62 -31.84 18.17
C SER A 211 24.82 -30.89 18.28
N VAL A 212 26.03 -31.44 18.32
CA VAL A 212 27.27 -30.63 18.36
C VAL A 212 27.45 -29.82 17.08
N LEU A 213 27.22 -30.41 15.89
CA LEU A 213 27.30 -29.69 14.61
C LEU A 213 26.28 -28.56 14.49
N GLN A 214 25.06 -28.78 14.98
CA GLN A 214 23.99 -27.77 15.04
C GLN A 214 24.37 -26.59 15.94
N GLN A 215 24.95 -26.87 17.11
CA GLN A 215 25.44 -25.84 18.04
C GLN A 215 26.64 -25.07 17.46
N ILE A 216 27.61 -25.76 16.85
CA ILE A 216 28.75 -25.13 16.16
C ILE A 216 28.25 -24.23 15.01
N ALA A 217 27.26 -24.68 14.23
CA ALA A 217 26.71 -23.90 13.13
C ALA A 217 26.05 -22.60 13.59
N GLU A 218 25.27 -22.63 14.68
CA GLU A 218 24.68 -21.43 15.29
C GLU A 218 25.74 -20.51 15.89
N TYR A 219 26.75 -21.09 16.52
CA TYR A 219 27.81 -20.36 17.21
C TYR A 219 28.77 -19.67 16.24
N LEU A 220 29.19 -20.33 15.16
CA LEU A 220 29.91 -19.73 14.02
C LEU A 220 29.09 -18.66 13.30
N HIS A 221 27.77 -18.58 13.57
CA HIS A 221 26.89 -17.54 13.03
C HIS A 221 26.73 -16.33 13.97
N LYS A 222 27.27 -16.37 15.20
CA LYS A 222 27.07 -15.38 16.29
C LYS A 222 28.32 -14.60 16.76
N GLU A 223 29.51 -14.87 16.22
CA GLU A 223 30.80 -14.16 16.46
C GLU A 223 31.38 -14.19 17.90
N ASN A 224 32.04 -15.30 18.27
CA ASN A 224 33.30 -15.40 19.06
C ASN A 224 33.60 -16.88 19.35
N ILE A 225 34.86 -17.27 19.62
CA ILE A 225 35.24 -18.66 19.99
C ILE A 225 35.77 -18.71 21.43
N ASP A 226 35.13 -19.48 22.29
CA ASP A 226 35.65 -19.92 23.60
C ASP A 226 36.60 -21.13 23.46
N GLU A 227 37.56 -21.26 24.37
CA GLU A 227 38.58 -22.34 24.41
C GLU A 227 38.03 -23.78 24.38
N LEU A 228 36.76 -23.99 24.78
CA LEU A 228 36.13 -25.32 24.83
C LEU A 228 35.85 -25.93 23.44
N ILE A 229 35.83 -25.11 22.38
CA ILE A 229 35.47 -25.54 21.01
C ILE A 229 36.70 -26.00 20.21
N THR A 230 37.91 -25.62 20.61
CA THR A 230 39.15 -25.92 19.88
C THR A 230 39.40 -27.43 19.75
N GLU A 231 39.14 -28.23 20.79
CA GLU A 231 39.30 -29.69 20.74
C GLU A 231 38.25 -30.39 19.85
N LEU A 232 37.04 -29.84 19.74
CA LEU A 232 35.96 -30.40 18.91
C LEU A 232 36.10 -30.00 17.44
N VAL A 233 36.60 -28.79 17.17
CA VAL A 233 36.86 -28.31 15.81
C VAL A 233 37.94 -29.14 15.12
N ASP A 234 38.98 -29.58 15.84
CA ASP A 234 40.02 -30.45 15.26
C ASP A 234 39.48 -31.79 14.76
N ILE A 235 38.45 -32.35 15.41
CA ILE A 235 37.77 -33.58 14.97
C ILE A 235 37.01 -33.34 13.67
N PHE A 236 36.23 -32.24 13.58
CA PHE A 236 35.46 -31.91 12.38
C PHE A 236 36.32 -31.38 11.22
N LYS A 237 37.50 -30.81 11.52
CA LYS A 237 38.50 -30.28 10.59
C LYS A 237 39.32 -31.40 9.94
N TYR A 238 40.03 -32.21 10.73
CA TYR A 238 41.02 -33.15 10.19
C TYR A 238 40.44 -34.53 9.82
N GLN A 239 39.30 -34.93 10.38
CA GLN A 239 38.74 -36.27 10.15
C GLN A 239 37.44 -36.27 9.31
N ALA A 240 36.63 -35.21 9.39
CA ALA A 240 35.35 -35.10 8.66
C ALA A 240 35.43 -34.28 7.37
N GLY A 241 36.30 -33.26 7.33
CA GLY A 241 36.34 -32.25 6.29
C GLY A 241 35.13 -31.31 6.28
N LEU A 242 34.36 -31.22 7.38
CA LEU A 242 33.13 -30.40 7.48
C LEU A 242 33.43 -28.92 7.72
N LEU A 243 34.53 -28.64 8.43
CA LEU A 243 35.01 -27.30 8.75
C LEU A 243 36.39 -27.08 8.11
N ASN A 244 36.53 -25.97 7.39
CA ASN A 244 37.81 -25.48 6.88
C ASN A 244 38.30 -24.34 7.77
N GLU A 245 39.59 -24.34 8.07
CA GLU A 245 40.27 -23.20 8.68
C GLU A 245 40.57 -22.15 7.59
N PHE A 246 40.25 -20.89 7.87
CA PHE A 246 40.41 -19.77 6.93
C PHE A 246 41.35 -18.67 7.47
N GLY A 247 42.12 -18.98 8.51
CA GLY A 247 43.05 -18.05 9.18
C GLY A 247 43.28 -18.51 10.61
N ASP A 248 44.19 -17.85 11.34
CA ASP A 248 44.47 -18.19 12.73
C ASP A 248 43.16 -18.17 13.55
N ASN A 249 42.80 -19.33 14.10
CA ASN A 249 41.61 -19.57 14.91
C ASN A 249 40.26 -19.20 14.26
N SER A 250 40.14 -19.26 12.94
CA SER A 250 38.89 -18.93 12.23
C SER A 250 38.40 -20.11 11.39
N PHE A 251 37.16 -20.57 11.63
CA PHE A 251 36.59 -21.78 11.02
C PHE A 251 35.29 -21.51 10.27
N ARG A 252 35.06 -22.21 9.15
CA ARG A 252 33.83 -22.14 8.36
C ARG A 252 33.42 -23.50 7.82
N PHE A 253 32.12 -23.71 7.61
CA PHE A 253 31.64 -24.90 6.88
C PHE A 253 32.09 -24.86 5.42
N ILE A 254 32.18 -26.04 4.77
CA ILE A 254 32.53 -26.15 3.34
C ILE A 254 31.70 -25.19 2.49
N HIS A 255 30.39 -25.07 2.76
CA HIS A 255 29.54 -24.07 2.15
C HIS A 255 28.53 -23.51 3.15
N ARG A 256 28.23 -22.21 3.04
CA ARG A 256 27.36 -21.48 3.96
C ARG A 256 25.97 -22.09 4.08
N THR A 257 25.41 -22.64 3.01
CA THR A 257 24.09 -23.29 3.03
C THR A 257 23.99 -24.50 3.97
N PHE A 258 25.09 -25.22 4.22
CA PHE A 258 25.09 -26.32 5.20
C PHE A 258 25.06 -25.77 6.62
N GLN A 259 25.79 -24.69 6.89
CA GLN A 259 25.70 -23.96 8.16
C GLN A 259 24.28 -23.43 8.36
N GLU A 260 23.69 -22.80 7.35
CA GLU A 260 22.33 -22.24 7.42
C GLU A 260 21.26 -23.31 7.65
N TYR A 261 21.39 -24.48 7.03
CA TYR A 261 20.54 -25.64 7.27
C TYR A 261 20.67 -26.19 8.70
N LEU A 262 21.91 -26.35 9.20
CA LEU A 262 22.17 -26.81 10.57
C LEU A 262 21.65 -25.81 11.62
N VAL A 263 21.77 -24.52 11.36
CA VAL A 263 21.16 -23.46 12.19
C VAL A 263 19.64 -23.60 12.20
N ALA A 264 19.01 -23.79 11.04
CA ALA A 264 17.57 -23.96 10.94
C ALA A 264 17.07 -25.19 11.73
N LYS A 265 17.74 -26.35 11.59
CA LYS A 265 17.42 -27.56 12.38
C LYS A 265 17.64 -27.34 13.88
N ASN A 266 18.70 -26.63 14.27
CA ASN A 266 18.97 -26.33 15.69
C ASN A 266 17.85 -25.47 16.31
N ILE A 267 17.40 -24.44 15.60
CA ILE A 267 16.26 -23.60 16.04
C ILE A 267 15.02 -24.48 16.21
N ILE A 268 14.71 -25.34 15.24
CA ILE A 268 13.53 -26.21 15.30
C ILE A 268 13.62 -27.20 16.45
N ILE A 269 14.77 -27.83 16.69
CA ILE A 269 14.95 -28.80 17.78
C ILE A 269 14.88 -28.11 19.14
N ARG A 270 15.50 -26.94 19.28
CA ARG A 270 15.57 -26.21 20.54
C ARG A 270 14.24 -25.58 20.97
N TYR A 271 13.41 -25.18 20.01
CA TYR A 271 12.15 -24.48 20.28
C TYR A 271 10.89 -25.29 19.93
N GLY A 272 11.00 -26.32 19.07
CA GLY A 272 9.87 -27.10 18.55
C GLY A 272 9.43 -28.30 19.39
N ILE A 273 10.16 -28.67 20.45
CA ILE A 273 9.80 -29.84 21.28
C ILE A 273 8.89 -29.46 22.46
N GLU A 274 8.86 -28.20 22.93
CA GLU A 274 8.03 -27.83 24.10
C GLU A 274 7.36 -26.43 24.05
N GLN A 275 7.54 -25.58 23.04
CA GLN A 275 7.07 -24.19 23.12
C GLN A 275 6.42 -23.64 21.82
N SER A 276 5.42 -22.76 22.00
CA SER A 276 4.51 -22.22 20.98
C SER A 276 5.20 -21.53 19.80
N GLU A 277 4.60 -21.58 18.60
CA GLU A 277 5.01 -20.90 17.36
C GLU A 277 5.45 -19.43 17.56
N ASN A 278 4.83 -18.72 18.51
CA ASN A 278 5.16 -17.33 18.85
C ASN A 278 6.61 -17.16 19.33
N MET A 279 7.20 -18.11 20.06
CA MET A 279 8.59 -18.00 20.53
C MET A 279 9.61 -18.31 19.43
N ILE A 280 9.27 -19.19 18.48
CA ILE A 280 10.06 -19.42 17.26
C ILE A 280 10.04 -18.14 16.42
N TYR A 281 8.86 -17.53 16.27
CA TYR A 281 8.69 -16.27 15.57
C TYR A 281 9.47 -15.14 16.25
N ASP A 282 9.33 -14.93 17.56
CA ASP A 282 10.04 -13.87 18.32
C ASP A 282 11.57 -14.05 18.30
N SER A 283 12.06 -15.30 18.38
CA SER A 283 13.50 -15.61 18.32
C SER A 283 14.11 -15.37 16.93
N ILE A 284 13.29 -15.41 15.88
CA ILE A 284 13.66 -15.09 14.50
C ILE A 284 13.41 -13.60 14.20
N HIS A 285 12.36 -13.01 14.78
CA HIS A 285 11.92 -11.63 14.56
C HIS A 285 12.97 -10.63 15.06
N ASN A 286 13.57 -10.90 16.22
CA ASN A 286 14.65 -10.09 16.78
C ASN A 286 15.95 -10.14 15.96
N LYS A 287 16.01 -10.96 14.90
CA LYS A 287 17.18 -11.12 14.02
C LYS A 287 16.90 -10.67 12.58
N ILE A 288 15.73 -10.04 12.32
CA ILE A 288 15.28 -9.62 10.98
C ILE A 288 16.23 -8.62 10.31
N ASN A 289 16.86 -7.74 11.09
CA ASN A 289 17.74 -6.70 10.55
C ASN A 289 19.19 -7.16 10.35
N ILE A 290 19.50 -8.44 10.59
CA ILE A 290 20.84 -8.99 10.44
C ILE A 290 20.90 -9.72 9.09
N SER A 291 21.62 -9.16 8.11
CA SER A 291 21.66 -9.68 6.72
C SER A 291 22.00 -11.17 6.65
N ASN A 292 22.80 -11.67 7.60
CA ASN A 292 23.25 -13.05 7.66
C ASN A 292 22.16 -14.09 7.99
N TRP A 293 21.01 -13.68 8.54
CA TRP A 293 19.95 -14.59 9.04
C TRP A 293 18.81 -14.85 8.03
N ARG A 294 18.84 -14.21 6.85
CA ARG A 294 17.76 -14.31 5.83
C ARG A 294 17.52 -15.74 5.32
N VAL A 295 18.59 -16.49 5.05
CA VAL A 295 18.52 -17.86 4.52
C VAL A 295 18.19 -18.89 5.60
N PRO A 296 18.83 -18.89 6.80
CA PRO A 296 18.41 -19.72 7.93
C PRO A 296 16.92 -19.55 8.27
N ARG A 297 16.42 -18.31 8.24
CA ARG A 297 14.99 -18.01 8.42
C ARG A 297 14.11 -18.73 7.40
N SER A 298 14.42 -18.58 6.12
CA SER A 298 13.61 -19.15 5.03
C SER A 298 13.63 -20.69 5.08
N MET A 299 14.78 -21.29 5.43
CA MET A 299 14.89 -22.74 5.65
C MET A 299 14.13 -23.20 6.90
N THR A 300 14.18 -22.44 8.00
CA THR A 300 13.44 -22.73 9.24
C THR A 300 11.94 -22.78 8.96
N PHE A 301 11.41 -21.77 8.26
CA PHE A 301 10.01 -21.75 7.84
C PHE A 301 9.68 -22.90 6.87
N GLY A 302 10.56 -23.23 5.92
CA GLY A 302 10.37 -24.35 5.00
C GLY A 302 10.26 -25.71 5.72
N ILE A 303 11.16 -25.99 6.66
CA ILE A 303 11.18 -27.23 7.44
C ILE A 303 9.98 -27.29 8.41
N LEU A 304 9.62 -26.16 9.04
CA LEU A 304 8.43 -26.05 9.88
C LEU A 304 7.15 -26.32 9.08
N ASN A 305 7.04 -25.81 7.85
CA ASN A 305 5.85 -25.97 7.01
C ASN A 305 5.61 -27.45 6.65
N GLU A 306 6.64 -28.25 6.38
CA GLU A 306 6.47 -29.69 6.07
C GLU A 306 6.14 -30.54 7.32
N THR A 307 6.70 -30.19 8.48
CA THR A 307 6.55 -30.96 9.71
C THR A 307 5.24 -30.63 10.46
N ILE A 308 4.79 -29.37 10.39
CA ILE A 308 3.55 -28.89 11.03
C ILE A 308 2.32 -29.23 10.18
N LEU A 309 2.34 -28.99 8.85
CA LEU A 309 1.15 -29.23 7.99
C LEU A 309 0.70 -30.69 7.95
N THR A 310 1.59 -31.65 8.23
CA THR A 310 1.27 -33.08 8.32
C THR A 310 0.71 -33.49 9.70
N GLN A 311 0.86 -32.65 10.72
CA GLN A 311 0.43 -32.94 12.10
C GLN A 311 -0.80 -32.14 12.57
N LEU A 312 -1.31 -31.20 11.78
CA LEU A 312 -2.50 -30.42 12.14
C LEU A 312 -3.74 -31.33 12.34
N LYS A 313 -4.13 -31.53 13.60
CA LYS A 313 -5.28 -32.30 14.05
C LYS A 313 -6.59 -31.79 13.44
N PHE A 314 -6.80 -30.47 13.38
CA PHE A 314 -8.03 -29.92 12.79
C PHE A 314 -8.10 -30.24 11.29
N LYS A 315 -7.03 -29.95 10.54
CA LYS A 315 -6.90 -30.28 9.11
C LYS A 315 -7.13 -31.77 8.85
N ASN A 316 -6.58 -32.64 9.69
CA ASN A 316 -6.77 -34.07 9.60
C ASN A 316 -8.21 -34.49 9.91
N ALA A 317 -8.87 -33.86 10.89
CA ALA A 317 -10.26 -34.14 11.24
C ALA A 317 -11.21 -33.79 10.09
N ILE A 318 -11.09 -32.59 9.50
CA ILE A 318 -11.92 -32.18 8.35
C ILE A 318 -11.55 -32.94 7.07
N SER A 319 -10.29 -33.35 6.89
CA SER A 319 -9.87 -34.13 5.72
C SER A 319 -10.48 -35.53 5.70
N LYS A 320 -10.76 -36.12 6.87
CA LYS A 320 -11.41 -37.43 6.99
C LYS A 320 -12.91 -37.37 6.70
N ASN A 321 -13.54 -36.20 6.69
CA ASN A 321 -14.98 -36.07 6.53
C ASN A 321 -15.36 -34.90 5.58
N PRO A 322 -15.43 -35.17 4.26
CA PRO A 322 -15.72 -34.14 3.24
C PRO A 322 -17.06 -33.41 3.43
N GLU A 323 -18.04 -34.05 4.07
CA GLU A 323 -19.35 -33.44 4.35
C GLU A 323 -19.25 -32.29 5.37
N LEU A 324 -18.25 -32.32 6.25
CA LEU A 324 -17.99 -31.20 7.17
C LEU A 324 -17.52 -29.95 6.42
N ILE A 325 -16.75 -30.11 5.35
CA ILE A 325 -16.28 -28.98 4.53
C ILE A 325 -17.47 -28.32 3.85
N LYS A 326 -18.38 -29.12 3.26
CA LYS A 326 -19.62 -28.59 2.69
C LYS A 326 -20.47 -27.88 3.73
N PHE A 327 -20.57 -28.42 4.95
CA PHE A 327 -21.30 -27.78 6.04
C PHE A 327 -20.66 -26.44 6.46
N ILE A 328 -19.33 -26.40 6.61
CA ILE A 328 -18.59 -25.18 6.95
C ILE A 328 -18.83 -24.13 5.87
N VAL A 329 -18.55 -24.44 4.60
CA VAL A 329 -18.64 -23.49 3.48
C VAL A 329 -20.05 -22.92 3.29
N ASN A 330 -21.09 -23.70 3.60
CA ASN A 330 -22.49 -23.26 3.51
C ASN A 330 -23.01 -22.61 4.79
N SER A 331 -22.19 -22.47 5.83
CA SER A 331 -22.59 -21.88 7.10
C SER A 331 -22.07 -20.46 7.26
N GLU A 332 -22.99 -19.54 7.56
CA GLU A 332 -22.70 -18.12 7.75
C GLU A 332 -22.00 -17.81 9.07
N THR A 333 -22.05 -18.73 10.04
CA THR A 333 -21.39 -18.55 11.35
C THR A 333 -20.16 -19.45 11.49
N TRP A 334 -20.21 -20.68 10.94
CA TRP A 334 -19.07 -21.59 11.02
C TRP A 334 -17.94 -21.19 10.08
N LEU A 335 -18.22 -20.74 8.83
CA LEU A 335 -17.14 -20.36 7.93
C LEU A 335 -16.29 -19.19 8.45
N PRO A 336 -16.86 -18.06 8.91
CA PRO A 336 -16.08 -17.00 9.55
C PRO A 336 -15.28 -17.50 10.75
N LEU A 337 -15.89 -18.32 11.61
CA LEU A 337 -15.26 -18.83 12.83
C LEU A 337 -14.06 -19.71 12.51
N ILE A 338 -14.21 -20.68 11.60
CA ILE A 338 -13.11 -21.54 11.15
C ILE A 338 -12.03 -20.70 10.48
N THR A 339 -12.41 -19.72 9.66
CA THR A 339 -11.45 -18.85 8.98
C THR A 339 -10.59 -18.06 9.98
N ALA A 340 -11.20 -17.45 10.99
CA ALA A 340 -10.48 -16.66 11.99
C ALA A 340 -9.57 -17.52 12.90
N LEU A 341 -10.00 -18.75 13.20
CA LEU A 341 -9.29 -19.65 14.09
C LEU A 341 -8.21 -20.49 13.39
N TYR A 342 -8.40 -20.86 12.12
CA TYR A 342 -7.57 -21.87 11.45
C TYR A 342 -7.03 -21.43 10.09
N GLY A 343 -7.57 -20.36 9.49
CA GLY A 343 -7.25 -19.97 8.12
C GLY A 343 -8.12 -20.70 7.11
N GLY A 344 -7.52 -21.16 6.00
CA GLY A 344 -8.24 -21.87 4.93
C GLY A 344 -8.44 -21.05 3.66
N TYR A 345 -7.75 -19.93 3.50
CA TYR A 345 -7.67 -19.20 2.24
C TYR A 345 -6.22 -18.97 1.85
N LYS A 346 -5.89 -19.32 0.62
CA LYS A 346 -4.59 -19.00 0.03
C LYS A 346 -4.36 -17.50 -0.06
N ASN A 347 -3.16 -17.07 0.32
CA ASN A 347 -2.70 -15.69 0.17
C ASN A 347 -1.80 -15.58 -1.06
N TYR A 348 -2.27 -14.91 -2.11
CA TYR A 348 -1.50 -14.63 -3.33
C TYR A 348 -0.81 -13.26 -3.29
N LYS A 349 -0.91 -12.52 -2.19
CA LYS A 349 -0.47 -11.12 -2.06
C LYS A 349 -1.08 -10.21 -3.13
N THR A 350 -2.36 -10.43 -3.44
CA THR A 350 -3.10 -9.72 -4.49
C THR A 350 -3.03 -8.21 -4.30
N GLN A 351 -3.25 -7.72 -3.07
CA GLN A 351 -3.15 -6.30 -2.73
C GLN A 351 -1.80 -5.69 -3.16
N SER A 352 -0.68 -6.29 -2.72
CA SER A 352 0.66 -5.79 -3.02
C SER A 352 0.93 -5.83 -4.53
N SER A 353 0.51 -6.91 -5.21
CA SER A 353 0.69 -7.04 -6.66
C SER A 353 -0.14 -6.01 -7.46
N ILE A 354 -1.32 -5.63 -6.96
CA ILE A 354 -2.16 -4.57 -7.55
C ILE A 354 -1.43 -3.23 -7.39
N SER A 355 -0.97 -2.92 -6.18
CA SER A 355 -0.25 -1.66 -5.89
C SER A 355 0.98 -1.49 -6.78
N GLU A 356 1.84 -2.51 -6.81
CA GLU A 356 3.04 -2.55 -7.65
C GLU A 356 2.70 -2.38 -9.14
N TYR A 357 1.67 -3.09 -9.63
CA TYR A 357 1.25 -2.99 -11.01
C TYR A 357 0.89 -1.55 -11.41
N TYR A 358 0.09 -0.86 -10.60
CA TYR A 358 -0.38 0.47 -10.94
C TYR A 358 0.71 1.53 -10.77
N GLU A 359 1.63 1.36 -9.83
CA GLU A 359 2.82 2.21 -9.70
C GLU A 359 3.65 2.15 -11.00
N ILE A 360 3.93 0.93 -11.47
CA ILE A 360 4.67 0.73 -12.72
C ILE A 360 3.90 1.30 -13.91
N ALA A 361 2.60 1.01 -14.02
CA ALA A 361 1.78 1.48 -15.13
C ALA A 361 1.79 3.02 -15.24
N GLN A 362 1.65 3.73 -14.11
CA GLN A 362 1.72 5.18 -14.07
C GLN A 362 3.07 5.72 -14.47
N PHE A 363 4.15 5.13 -13.96
CA PHE A 363 5.50 5.53 -14.33
C PHE A 363 5.71 5.42 -15.86
N LEU A 364 5.20 4.35 -16.49
CA LEU A 364 5.29 4.15 -17.93
C LEU A 364 4.43 5.12 -18.75
N GLU A 365 3.34 5.65 -18.19
CA GLU A 365 2.48 6.67 -18.83
C GLU A 365 3.07 8.09 -18.82
N LEU A 366 4.11 8.33 -18.02
CA LEU A 366 4.82 9.60 -18.00
C LEU A 366 5.63 9.80 -19.30
N THR A 367 5.66 11.03 -19.79
CA THR A 367 6.56 11.41 -20.89
C THR A 367 8.01 11.23 -20.49
N SER A 368 8.93 11.13 -21.47
CA SER A 368 10.36 10.99 -21.16
C SER A 368 10.90 12.13 -20.29
N SER A 369 10.40 13.36 -20.46
CA SER A 369 10.74 14.51 -19.62
C SER A 369 10.20 14.39 -18.19
N GLU A 370 8.99 13.84 -18.02
CA GLU A 370 8.38 13.62 -16.71
C GLU A 370 9.03 12.44 -15.97
N ARG A 371 9.55 11.44 -16.70
CA ARG A 371 10.28 10.30 -16.13
C ARG A 371 11.71 10.61 -15.71
N ALA A 372 12.33 11.62 -16.33
CA ALA A 372 13.75 11.92 -16.13
C ALA A 372 14.18 12.04 -14.65
N PRO A 373 13.40 12.69 -13.75
CA PRO A 373 13.76 12.79 -12.32
C PRO A 373 13.78 11.43 -11.59
N PHE A 374 12.96 10.47 -12.02
CA PHE A 374 12.80 9.16 -11.38
C PHE A 374 13.71 8.08 -11.96
N THR A 375 14.38 8.38 -13.07
CA THR A 375 15.14 7.39 -13.84
C THR A 375 16.22 6.73 -12.99
N PHE A 376 16.92 7.51 -12.16
CA PHE A 376 17.95 6.97 -11.24
C PHE A 376 17.39 6.02 -10.18
N TYR A 377 16.24 6.35 -9.58
CA TYR A 377 15.61 5.51 -8.55
C TYR A 377 15.21 4.14 -9.10
N TYR A 378 14.54 4.12 -10.25
CA TYR A 378 14.05 2.87 -10.83
C TYR A 378 15.14 2.08 -11.58
N GLN A 379 16.23 2.72 -12.01
CA GLN A 379 17.39 2.03 -12.60
C GLN A 379 18.12 1.10 -11.62
N GLU A 380 18.04 1.37 -10.32
CA GLU A 380 18.62 0.50 -9.30
C GLU A 380 17.77 -0.75 -9.05
N ILE A 381 16.45 -0.64 -9.27
CA ILE A 381 15.47 -1.68 -8.92
C ILE A 381 15.17 -2.59 -10.12
N TRP A 382 15.05 -2.04 -11.34
CA TRP A 382 14.49 -2.76 -12.50
C TRP A 382 15.52 -3.11 -13.58
N ASP A 383 16.37 -2.18 -13.99
CA ASP A 383 17.57 -2.39 -14.83
C ASP A 383 18.32 -1.05 -15.00
N ARG A 384 19.66 -1.08 -15.03
CA ARG A 384 20.48 0.13 -15.17
C ARG A 384 20.40 0.74 -16.57
N ASP A 385 20.17 -0.08 -17.58
CA ASP A 385 20.21 0.36 -18.98
C ASP A 385 18.86 0.94 -19.44
N ASP A 386 17.74 0.26 -19.16
CA ASP A 386 16.38 0.76 -19.48
C ASP A 386 15.32 0.22 -18.50
N ALA A 387 15.21 0.87 -17.35
CA ALA A 387 14.22 0.53 -16.32
C ALA A 387 12.77 0.53 -16.87
N ALA A 388 12.44 1.44 -17.78
CA ALA A 388 11.10 1.55 -18.35
C ALA A 388 10.77 0.36 -19.26
N TYR A 389 11.73 -0.09 -20.08
CA TYR A 389 11.56 -1.29 -20.88
C TYR A 389 11.37 -2.54 -19.99
N SER A 390 12.23 -2.72 -18.98
CA SER A 390 12.14 -3.88 -18.06
C SER A 390 10.82 -3.91 -17.29
N MET A 391 10.34 -2.76 -16.84
CA MET A 391 9.02 -2.58 -16.25
C MET A 391 7.88 -2.94 -17.23
N ALA A 392 7.94 -2.46 -18.49
CA ALA A 392 6.94 -2.78 -19.49
C ALA A 392 6.88 -4.29 -19.78
N VAL A 393 8.05 -4.92 -19.93
CA VAL A 393 8.16 -6.38 -20.07
C VAL A 393 7.57 -7.09 -18.86
N HIS A 394 7.85 -6.62 -17.64
CA HIS A 394 7.28 -7.19 -16.43
C HIS A 394 5.74 -7.15 -16.45
N LEU A 395 5.13 -6.01 -16.81
CA LEU A 395 3.68 -5.90 -16.94
C LEU A 395 3.09 -6.83 -18.01
N ASP A 396 3.83 -7.09 -19.10
CA ASP A 396 3.41 -7.95 -20.20
C ASP A 396 3.46 -9.45 -19.88
N THR A 397 4.27 -9.87 -18.91
CA THR A 397 4.41 -11.31 -18.56
C THR A 397 3.13 -11.96 -17.99
N LYS A 398 2.06 -11.20 -17.74
CA LYS A 398 0.74 -11.63 -17.22
C LYS A 398 0.72 -12.33 -15.85
N VAL A 399 1.86 -12.79 -15.33
CA VAL A 399 1.97 -13.56 -14.08
C VAL A 399 1.30 -12.84 -12.90
N ALA A 400 1.46 -11.52 -12.78
CA ALA A 400 0.86 -10.74 -11.70
C ALA A 400 -0.69 -10.74 -11.74
N LYS A 401 -1.29 -10.63 -12.94
CA LYS A 401 -2.75 -10.51 -13.12
C LYS A 401 -3.50 -11.83 -13.00
N GLU A 402 -2.83 -12.97 -13.21
CA GLU A 402 -3.48 -14.29 -13.20
C GLU A 402 -4.19 -14.61 -11.88
N HIS A 403 -3.75 -14.00 -10.78
CA HIS A 403 -4.29 -14.30 -9.44
C HIS A 403 -5.41 -13.36 -9.00
N TRP A 404 -5.53 -12.17 -9.61
CA TRP A 404 -6.49 -11.14 -9.19
C TRP A 404 -7.95 -11.58 -9.34
N SER A 405 -8.25 -12.33 -10.40
CA SER A 405 -9.60 -12.81 -10.70
C SER A 405 -9.87 -14.24 -10.21
N LYS A 406 -8.91 -14.87 -9.50
CA LYS A 406 -9.13 -16.21 -8.94
C LYS A 406 -10.06 -16.09 -7.76
N LYS A 407 -11.28 -16.61 -7.91
CA LYS A 407 -12.28 -16.68 -6.82
C LYS A 407 -11.62 -17.25 -5.55
N PRO A 408 -11.67 -16.55 -4.41
CA PRO A 408 -11.22 -17.10 -3.14
C PRO A 408 -12.20 -18.19 -2.74
N LEU A 409 -11.67 -19.41 -2.60
CA LEU A 409 -12.41 -20.57 -2.16
C LEU A 409 -11.74 -21.11 -0.92
N PHE A 410 -12.54 -21.50 0.06
CA PHE A 410 -12.02 -22.16 1.25
C PHE A 410 -11.36 -23.49 0.86
N ASP A 411 -10.09 -23.67 1.24
CA ASP A 411 -9.35 -24.91 1.09
C ASP A 411 -8.77 -25.35 2.44
N LYS A 412 -9.10 -26.57 2.85
CA LYS A 412 -8.52 -27.24 4.02
C LYS A 412 -6.99 -27.31 3.98
N ASN A 413 -6.39 -27.30 2.79
CA ASN A 413 -4.94 -27.35 2.64
C ASN A 413 -4.26 -26.05 3.08
N ASP A 414 -5.00 -24.94 3.01
CA ASP A 414 -4.56 -23.61 3.44
C ASP A 414 -4.89 -23.34 4.93
N THR A 415 -5.26 -24.38 5.69
CA THR A 415 -5.23 -24.35 7.15
C THR A 415 -3.78 -24.35 7.62
N TYR A 416 -3.37 -23.31 8.36
CA TYR A 416 -1.96 -23.06 8.67
C TYR A 416 -1.62 -23.08 10.17
N LYS A 417 -2.60 -23.26 11.07
CA LYS A 417 -2.34 -23.34 12.51
C LYS A 417 -3.39 -24.18 13.25
N GLU A 418 -3.10 -24.51 14.50
CA GLU A 418 -4.10 -25.01 15.46
C GLU A 418 -4.68 -23.89 16.33
N SER A 419 -5.78 -24.20 17.00
CA SER A 419 -6.42 -23.33 17.98
C SER A 419 -6.63 -24.09 19.29
N PHE A 420 -6.80 -23.35 20.38
CA PHE A 420 -7.32 -23.85 21.65
C PHE A 420 -8.58 -24.72 21.46
N PHE A 421 -9.39 -24.43 20.43
CA PHE A 421 -10.64 -25.12 20.15
C PHE A 421 -10.52 -26.43 19.36
N THR A 422 -9.31 -26.85 18.97
CA THR A 422 -9.09 -27.97 18.05
C THR A 422 -9.68 -29.30 18.51
N ASN A 423 -9.81 -29.53 19.81
CA ASN A 423 -10.43 -30.76 20.31
C ASN A 423 -11.97 -30.67 20.33
N LYS A 424 -12.54 -29.46 20.44
CA LYS A 424 -13.98 -29.24 20.64
C LYS A 424 -14.73 -28.95 19.34
N ILE A 425 -14.16 -28.13 18.46
CA ILE A 425 -14.82 -27.71 17.21
C ILE A 425 -15.14 -28.91 16.30
N PRO A 426 -14.24 -29.88 16.07
CA PRO A 426 -14.57 -31.06 15.27
C PRO A 426 -15.76 -31.85 15.80
N GLU A 427 -15.90 -31.99 17.12
CA GLU A 427 -17.05 -32.67 17.75
C GLU A 427 -18.34 -31.89 17.48
N LEU A 428 -18.34 -30.57 17.70
CA LEU A 428 -19.49 -29.70 17.44
C LEU A 428 -19.91 -29.70 15.97
N LEU A 429 -18.94 -29.73 15.05
CA LEU A 429 -19.17 -29.82 13.61
C LEU A 429 -19.77 -31.18 13.22
N GLN A 430 -19.30 -32.29 13.81
CA GLN A 430 -19.86 -33.62 13.58
C GLN A 430 -21.31 -33.72 14.04
N GLU A 431 -21.63 -33.09 15.17
CA GLU A 431 -22.99 -33.02 15.71
C GLU A 431 -23.86 -31.96 15.01
N LYS A 432 -23.31 -31.19 14.06
CA LYS A 432 -23.96 -30.06 13.37
C LYS A 432 -24.65 -29.09 14.34
N LYS A 433 -24.04 -28.85 15.49
CA LYS A 433 -24.58 -27.97 16.54
C LYS A 433 -24.62 -26.51 16.09
N SER A 434 -25.60 -25.78 16.64
CA SER A 434 -25.69 -24.33 16.49
C SER A 434 -24.52 -23.64 17.17
N THR A 435 -24.04 -22.55 16.56
CA THR A 435 -22.99 -21.71 17.16
C THR A 435 -23.49 -20.92 18.38
N THR A 436 -24.82 -20.83 18.61
CA THR A 436 -25.39 -20.12 19.78
C THR A 436 -25.02 -20.76 21.11
N GLU A 437 -25.05 -22.10 21.19
CA GLU A 437 -24.64 -22.84 22.39
C GLU A 437 -23.15 -22.65 22.67
N LEU A 438 -22.33 -22.55 21.61
CA LEU A 438 -20.92 -22.25 21.72
C LEU A 438 -20.70 -20.85 22.31
N THR A 439 -21.40 -19.82 21.82
CA THR A 439 -21.28 -18.45 22.34
C THR A 439 -21.52 -18.36 23.85
N GLU A 440 -22.57 -19.01 24.36
CA GLU A 440 -22.86 -19.02 25.80
C GLU A 440 -21.79 -19.73 26.63
N ASP A 441 -21.24 -20.82 26.11
CA ASP A 441 -20.16 -21.56 26.76
C ASP A 441 -18.87 -20.73 26.79
N LEU A 442 -18.53 -20.05 25.70
CA LEU A 442 -17.37 -19.15 25.61
C LEU A 442 -17.46 -17.99 26.61
N ARG A 443 -18.65 -17.36 26.76
CA ARG A 443 -18.89 -16.33 27.79
C ARG A 443 -18.59 -16.85 29.19
N LYS A 444 -19.06 -18.05 29.52
CA LYS A 444 -18.81 -18.69 30.83
C LYS A 444 -17.33 -18.97 31.05
N GLN A 445 -16.62 -19.44 30.03
CA GLN A 445 -15.19 -19.75 30.12
C GLN A 445 -14.35 -18.50 30.40
N ILE A 446 -14.58 -17.38 29.69
CA ILE A 446 -13.85 -16.12 29.93
C ILE A 446 -14.03 -15.63 31.36
N ASN A 447 -15.25 -15.70 31.92
CA ASN A 447 -15.53 -15.22 33.27
C ASN A 447 -14.99 -16.13 34.38
N SER A 448 -14.61 -17.37 34.06
CA SER A 448 -14.17 -18.38 35.04
C SER A 448 -12.68 -18.30 35.45
N GLN A 449 -11.93 -17.29 34.97
CA GLN A 449 -10.52 -16.98 35.30
C GLN A 449 -9.47 -18.08 35.04
N LYS A 450 -9.80 -19.18 34.36
CA LYS A 450 -8.87 -20.31 34.12
C LYS A 450 -8.11 -20.30 32.78
N LEU A 451 -8.32 -19.30 31.93
CA LEU A 451 -7.69 -19.22 30.61
C LEU A 451 -6.34 -18.50 30.69
N SER A 452 -5.33 -19.04 30.00
CA SER A 452 -4.12 -18.29 29.71
C SER A 452 -4.44 -17.09 28.81
N LYS A 453 -3.53 -16.11 28.78
CA LYS A 453 -3.69 -14.89 27.96
C LYS A 453 -3.93 -15.20 26.48
N SER A 454 -3.22 -16.17 25.92
CA SER A 454 -3.36 -16.59 24.52
C SER A 454 -4.71 -17.25 24.25
N GLU A 455 -5.17 -18.12 25.15
CA GLU A 455 -6.48 -18.77 25.03
C GLU A 455 -7.62 -17.75 25.15
N LYS A 456 -7.49 -16.79 26.07
CA LYS A 456 -8.43 -15.69 26.22
C LYS A 456 -8.55 -14.86 24.95
N VAL A 457 -7.43 -14.56 24.28
CA VAL A 457 -7.42 -13.89 22.98
C VAL A 457 -8.18 -14.70 21.92
N GLU A 458 -7.96 -16.01 21.83
CA GLU A 458 -8.69 -16.86 20.87
C GLU A 458 -10.19 -16.95 21.16
N VAL A 459 -10.59 -17.03 22.44
CA VAL A 459 -11.99 -16.99 22.84
C VAL A 459 -12.63 -15.64 22.50
N SER A 460 -11.92 -14.53 22.74
CA SER A 460 -12.41 -13.20 22.37
C SER A 460 -12.59 -13.05 20.86
N ILE A 461 -11.67 -13.59 20.04
CA ILE A 461 -11.83 -13.63 18.58
C ILE A 461 -13.07 -14.44 18.19
N ALA A 462 -13.25 -15.64 18.77
CA ALA A 462 -14.42 -16.46 18.47
C ALA A 462 -15.74 -15.74 18.82
N LEU A 463 -15.81 -15.04 19.95
CA LEU A 463 -16.98 -14.26 20.37
C LEU A 463 -17.27 -13.07 19.43
N ILE A 464 -16.26 -12.35 18.96
CA ILE A 464 -16.44 -11.29 17.94
C ILE A 464 -17.10 -11.86 16.70
N VAL A 465 -16.54 -12.96 16.19
CA VAL A 465 -17.01 -13.58 14.94
C VAL A 465 -18.44 -14.08 15.06
N LEU A 466 -18.81 -14.56 16.24
CA LEU A 466 -20.17 -14.98 16.57
C LEU A 466 -21.13 -13.81 16.89
N GLY A 467 -20.69 -12.55 16.73
CA GLY A 467 -21.51 -11.35 16.84
C GLY A 467 -21.71 -10.83 18.27
N ASP A 468 -20.91 -11.28 19.23
CA ASP A 468 -21.07 -10.93 20.65
C ASP A 468 -20.31 -9.65 21.05
N PHE A 469 -20.57 -8.58 20.33
CA PHE A 469 -19.80 -7.35 20.44
C PHE A 469 -19.97 -6.62 21.78
N ASP A 470 -21.15 -6.65 22.38
CA ASP A 470 -21.39 -5.91 23.62
C ASP A 470 -20.64 -6.54 24.79
N PHE A 471 -20.53 -7.87 24.81
CA PHE A 471 -19.68 -8.57 25.77
C PHE A 471 -18.20 -8.22 25.57
N ILE A 472 -17.71 -8.21 24.33
CA ILE A 472 -16.33 -7.88 24.02
C ILE A 472 -15.99 -6.42 24.37
N ASN A 473 -16.88 -5.48 24.09
CA ASN A 473 -16.69 -4.09 24.50
C ASN A 473 -16.59 -3.96 26.03
N THR A 474 -17.42 -4.70 26.77
CA THR A 474 -17.36 -4.74 28.24
C THR A 474 -16.05 -5.35 28.72
N LEU A 475 -15.60 -6.42 28.07
CA LEU A 475 -14.33 -7.09 28.37
C LEU A 475 -13.14 -6.16 28.14
N ILE A 476 -13.04 -5.53 26.97
CA ILE A 476 -11.94 -4.59 26.65
C ILE A 476 -11.84 -3.48 27.71
N ALA A 477 -12.96 -2.98 28.22
CA ALA A 477 -12.98 -1.93 29.24
C ALA A 477 -12.50 -2.38 30.63
N GLN A 478 -12.46 -3.69 30.91
CA GLN A 478 -12.15 -4.26 32.21
C GLN A 478 -10.78 -4.97 32.26
N GLU A 479 -10.15 -5.19 31.11
CA GLU A 479 -8.93 -5.97 30.99
C GLU A 479 -7.64 -5.14 31.07
N GLU A 480 -6.53 -5.83 31.33
CA GLU A 480 -5.20 -5.21 31.40
C GLU A 480 -4.66 -4.83 30.01
N GLU A 481 -3.86 -3.76 29.95
CA GLU A 481 -3.23 -3.24 28.73
C GLU A 481 -2.44 -4.31 27.96
N THR A 482 -1.78 -5.23 28.67
CA THR A 482 -1.00 -6.27 28.01
C THR A 482 -1.90 -7.22 27.22
N PHE A 483 -3.11 -7.56 27.70
CA PHE A 483 -4.09 -8.37 26.98
C PHE A 483 -4.60 -7.61 25.76
N ILE A 484 -4.98 -6.34 25.94
CA ILE A 484 -5.47 -5.48 24.87
C ILE A 484 -4.44 -5.39 23.73
N LYS A 485 -3.15 -5.24 24.05
CA LYS A 485 -2.07 -5.24 23.06
C LYS A 485 -1.97 -6.55 22.29
N SER A 486 -1.98 -7.69 22.98
CA SER A 486 -1.95 -9.01 22.31
C SER A 486 -3.20 -9.26 21.45
N PHE A 487 -4.36 -8.78 21.91
CA PHE A 487 -5.62 -8.88 21.19
C PHE A 487 -5.64 -8.01 19.94
N ARG A 488 -5.17 -6.76 20.04
CA ARG A 488 -4.97 -5.83 18.92
C ARG A 488 -4.08 -6.46 17.85
N ASN A 489 -2.89 -6.90 18.23
CA ASN A 489 -1.94 -7.53 17.30
C ASN A 489 -2.59 -8.73 16.59
N ARG A 490 -3.42 -9.51 17.29
CA ARG A 490 -4.11 -10.65 16.69
C ARG A 490 -5.17 -10.23 15.68
N ILE A 491 -5.95 -9.18 15.98
CA ILE A 491 -6.94 -8.62 15.05
C ILE A 491 -6.26 -8.07 13.80
N GLU A 492 -5.17 -7.33 13.95
CA GLU A 492 -4.42 -6.76 12.82
C GLU A 492 -3.84 -7.85 11.91
N GLN A 493 -3.25 -8.90 12.50
CA GLN A 493 -2.80 -10.07 11.73
C GLN A 493 -3.93 -10.71 10.93
N LEU A 494 -5.12 -10.86 11.52
CA LEU A 494 -6.27 -11.44 10.83
C LEU A 494 -6.76 -10.54 9.69
N ILE A 495 -6.88 -9.24 9.92
CA ILE A 495 -7.25 -8.27 8.89
C ILE A 495 -6.26 -8.36 7.73
N ASP A 496 -4.95 -8.36 8.00
CA ASP A 496 -3.91 -8.41 6.97
C ASP A 496 -3.95 -9.69 6.14
N ILE A 497 -4.13 -10.85 6.77
CA ILE A 497 -4.28 -12.14 6.07
C ILE A 497 -5.53 -12.15 5.19
N LEU A 498 -6.62 -11.49 5.62
CA LEU A 498 -7.89 -11.46 4.90
C LEU A 498 -7.93 -10.42 3.76
N LYS A 499 -6.94 -9.51 3.66
CA LYS A 499 -6.90 -8.53 2.55
C LYS A 499 -6.86 -9.21 1.18
N ASP A 500 -6.05 -10.26 1.02
CA ASP A 500 -5.94 -10.98 -0.26
C ASP A 500 -7.26 -11.61 -0.73
N PRO A 501 -7.95 -12.46 0.07
CA PRO A 501 -9.21 -13.03 -0.37
C PRO A 501 -10.29 -11.96 -0.59
N ILE A 502 -10.33 -10.89 0.21
CA ILE A 502 -11.27 -9.78 -0.04
C ILE A 502 -10.95 -9.05 -1.36
N ALA A 503 -9.69 -8.74 -1.62
CA ALA A 503 -9.27 -8.07 -2.86
C ALA A 503 -9.66 -8.86 -4.12
N ARG A 504 -9.55 -10.20 -4.08
CA ARG A 504 -9.92 -11.08 -5.20
C ARG A 504 -11.43 -11.14 -5.46
N TRP A 505 -12.27 -10.75 -4.51
CA TRP A 505 -13.71 -10.68 -4.71
C TRP A 505 -14.16 -9.50 -5.60
N SER A 506 -13.31 -8.49 -5.85
CA SER A 506 -13.69 -7.30 -6.63
C SER A 506 -14.44 -7.61 -7.94
N SER A 507 -14.01 -8.64 -8.68
CA SER A 507 -14.63 -9.01 -9.97
C SER A 507 -16.02 -9.65 -9.88
N HIS A 508 -16.48 -10.00 -8.67
CA HIS A 508 -17.75 -10.68 -8.42
C HIS A 508 -18.77 -9.82 -7.67
N ILE A 509 -18.36 -8.68 -7.11
CA ILE A 509 -19.18 -7.90 -6.17
C ILE A 509 -20.34 -7.19 -6.87
N SER A 510 -20.18 -6.64 -8.08
CA SER A 510 -21.31 -5.99 -8.79
C SER A 510 -22.48 -6.95 -8.98
N LYS A 511 -22.20 -8.22 -9.32
CA LYS A 511 -23.23 -9.24 -9.54
C LYS A 511 -23.92 -9.61 -8.22
N TYR A 512 -23.15 -9.77 -7.15
CA TYR A 512 -23.68 -10.02 -5.82
C TYR A 512 -24.58 -8.88 -5.33
N LEU A 513 -24.12 -7.63 -5.42
CA LEU A 513 -24.89 -6.46 -4.99
C LEU A 513 -26.19 -6.29 -5.79
N LEU A 514 -26.17 -6.59 -7.10
CA LEU A 514 -27.37 -6.58 -7.92
C LEU A 514 -28.40 -7.62 -7.46
N GLU A 515 -27.95 -8.82 -7.09
CA GLU A 515 -28.83 -9.86 -6.54
C GLU A 515 -29.43 -9.44 -5.20
N ILE A 516 -28.61 -8.86 -4.31
CA ILE A 516 -29.08 -8.33 -3.03
C ILE A 516 -30.10 -7.21 -3.24
N TYR A 517 -29.86 -6.29 -4.18
CA TYR A 517 -30.83 -5.24 -4.52
C TYR A 517 -32.19 -5.84 -4.90
N ASN A 518 -32.20 -6.84 -5.78
CA ASN A 518 -33.43 -7.50 -6.21
C ASN A 518 -34.17 -8.15 -5.02
N ARG A 519 -33.44 -8.73 -4.06
CA ARG A 519 -34.02 -9.29 -2.83
C ARG A 519 -34.56 -8.22 -1.89
N MET A 520 -33.82 -7.13 -1.69
CA MET A 520 -34.26 -5.97 -0.89
C MET A 520 -35.53 -5.35 -1.48
N LYS A 521 -35.56 -5.19 -2.80
CA LYS A 521 -36.74 -4.69 -3.54
C LYS A 521 -37.94 -5.61 -3.38
N ALA A 522 -37.75 -6.93 -3.40
CA ALA A 522 -38.82 -7.90 -3.19
C ALA A 522 -39.33 -7.96 -1.73
N ASN A 523 -38.46 -7.69 -0.75
CA ASN A 523 -38.75 -7.87 0.67
C ASN A 523 -38.38 -6.64 1.52
N GLN A 524 -38.92 -5.47 1.19
CA GLN A 524 -38.55 -4.20 1.83
C GLN A 524 -38.69 -4.19 3.36
N SER A 525 -39.61 -4.98 3.93
CA SER A 525 -39.81 -5.05 5.39
C SER A 525 -38.73 -5.85 6.14
N LEU A 526 -37.86 -6.58 5.43
CA LEU A 526 -36.82 -7.42 6.04
C LEU A 526 -35.49 -6.70 6.24
N PHE A 527 -35.30 -5.54 5.61
CA PHE A 527 -34.02 -4.82 5.59
C PHE A 527 -34.18 -3.46 6.25
N ASP A 528 -33.40 -3.21 7.31
CA ASP A 528 -33.43 -1.94 8.05
C ASP A 528 -32.41 -0.93 7.50
N ILE A 529 -31.53 -1.38 6.60
CA ILE A 529 -30.51 -0.56 5.92
C ILE A 529 -30.91 -0.15 4.50
N ASN A 530 -30.63 1.11 4.15
CA ASN A 530 -30.73 1.59 2.78
C ASN A 530 -29.69 0.89 1.87
N PHE A 531 -30.10 0.50 0.66
CA PHE A 531 -29.24 -0.20 -0.31
C PHE A 531 -27.93 0.54 -0.65
N LEU A 532 -27.96 1.87 -0.74
CA LEU A 532 -26.77 2.68 -0.96
C LEU A 532 -25.78 2.57 0.20
N HIS A 533 -26.25 2.61 1.45
CA HIS A 533 -25.39 2.36 2.62
C HIS A 533 -24.81 0.95 2.58
N TYR A 534 -25.60 -0.05 2.18
CA TYR A 534 -25.12 -1.43 2.00
C TYR A 534 -23.98 -1.48 0.95
N CYS A 535 -24.17 -0.86 -0.22
CA CYS A 535 -23.13 -0.77 -1.25
C CYS A 535 -21.85 -0.09 -0.74
N ARG A 536 -21.99 1.04 -0.03
CA ARG A 536 -20.85 1.79 0.52
C ARG A 536 -20.04 0.94 1.50
N ILE A 537 -20.67 0.12 2.33
CA ILE A 537 -19.94 -0.78 3.24
C ILE A 537 -19.03 -1.75 2.46
N TYR A 538 -19.54 -2.40 1.41
CA TYR A 538 -18.74 -3.32 0.59
C TYR A 538 -17.62 -2.60 -0.16
N LEU A 539 -17.91 -1.42 -0.72
CA LEU A 539 -16.91 -0.59 -1.39
C LEU A 539 -15.78 -0.17 -0.45
N SER A 540 -16.10 0.20 0.80
CA SER A 540 -15.12 0.57 1.84
C SER A 540 -14.25 -0.61 2.26
N ILE A 541 -14.85 -1.78 2.53
CA ILE A 541 -14.10 -2.98 2.92
C ILE A 541 -13.12 -3.40 1.80
N LEU A 542 -13.56 -3.32 0.54
CA LEU A 542 -12.71 -3.60 -0.61
C LEU A 542 -11.60 -2.58 -0.80
N ALA A 543 -11.90 -1.28 -0.64
CA ALA A 543 -10.92 -0.21 -0.72
C ALA A 543 -9.82 -0.42 0.33
N ASN A 544 -10.20 -0.67 1.59
CA ASN A 544 -9.28 -0.88 2.70
C ASN A 544 -8.46 -2.17 2.58
N SER A 545 -8.93 -3.14 1.78
CA SER A 545 -8.21 -4.37 1.48
C SER A 545 -7.32 -4.25 0.23
N GLY A 546 -7.29 -3.08 -0.42
CA GLY A 546 -6.62 -2.81 -1.70
C GLY A 546 -7.10 -3.70 -2.86
N GLY A 547 -8.39 -4.01 -2.87
CA GLY A 547 -9.04 -4.65 -4.02
C GLY A 547 -9.18 -3.70 -5.21
N LEU A 548 -9.39 -4.28 -6.40
CA LEU A 548 -9.70 -3.49 -7.60
C LEU A 548 -11.02 -2.73 -7.43
N PRO A 549 -11.15 -1.53 -8.03
CA PRO A 549 -12.42 -0.84 -8.17
C PRO A 549 -13.49 -1.69 -8.87
N ILE A 550 -14.74 -1.32 -8.66
CA ILE A 550 -15.92 -2.03 -9.11
C ILE A 550 -16.70 -1.15 -10.09
N ASP A 551 -17.11 -1.74 -11.21
CA ASP A 551 -18.08 -1.13 -12.11
C ASP A 551 -19.47 -1.14 -11.46
N THR A 552 -19.88 0.04 -10.96
CA THR A 552 -21.20 0.28 -10.34
C THR A 552 -22.27 0.69 -11.36
N ARG A 553 -21.96 0.80 -12.66
CA ARG A 553 -22.95 1.19 -13.69
C ARG A 553 -24.13 0.25 -13.72
N ILE A 554 -23.88 -1.07 -13.68
CA ILE A 554 -24.94 -2.09 -13.70
C ILE A 554 -25.88 -1.93 -12.49
N LEU A 555 -25.35 -1.50 -11.33
CA LEU A 555 -26.17 -1.21 -10.15
C LEU A 555 -26.99 0.07 -10.36
N ALA A 556 -26.36 1.13 -10.88
CA ALA A 556 -27.03 2.40 -11.15
C ALA A 556 -28.18 2.25 -12.17
N GLU A 557 -28.01 1.39 -13.16
CA GLU A 557 -29.04 1.07 -14.16
C GLU A 557 -30.21 0.25 -13.58
N ALA A 558 -29.97 -0.53 -12.53
CA ALA A 558 -30.98 -1.40 -11.92
C ALA A 558 -31.82 -0.71 -10.83
N VAL A 559 -31.26 0.29 -10.15
CA VAL A 559 -31.92 0.94 -9.00
C VAL A 559 -33.03 1.91 -9.44
N ASP A 560 -34.21 1.76 -8.82
CA ASP A 560 -35.37 2.64 -9.10
C ASP A 560 -35.23 4.04 -8.49
N ASN A 561 -34.57 4.15 -7.33
CA ASN A 561 -34.39 5.42 -6.64
C ASN A 561 -33.38 6.31 -7.39
N ILE A 562 -33.85 7.47 -7.84
CA ILE A 562 -33.07 8.42 -8.64
C ILE A 562 -31.83 8.96 -7.89
N GLU A 563 -31.94 9.23 -6.59
CA GLU A 563 -30.81 9.75 -5.81
C GLU A 563 -29.72 8.70 -5.59
N ASP A 564 -30.13 7.45 -5.34
CA ASP A 564 -29.21 6.32 -5.23
C ASP A 564 -28.52 6.04 -6.58
N LYS A 565 -29.26 6.15 -7.68
CA LYS A 565 -28.74 6.04 -9.05
C LYS A 565 -27.65 7.09 -9.32
N HIS A 566 -27.87 8.35 -8.94
CA HIS A 566 -26.85 9.41 -9.07
C HIS A 566 -25.61 9.11 -8.23
N SER A 567 -25.76 8.62 -7.00
CA SER A 567 -24.61 8.21 -6.17
C SER A 567 -23.83 7.04 -6.75
N LEU A 568 -24.50 6.04 -7.34
CA LEU A 568 -23.83 4.89 -7.96
C LEU A 568 -23.12 5.27 -9.28
N TYR A 569 -23.68 6.21 -10.06
CA TYR A 569 -22.96 6.80 -11.19
C TYR A 569 -21.76 7.63 -10.76
N ALA A 570 -21.86 8.36 -9.65
CA ALA A 570 -20.71 9.06 -9.08
C ALA A 570 -19.57 8.08 -8.77
N GLU A 571 -19.85 6.95 -8.12
CA GLU A 571 -18.85 5.90 -7.85
C GLU A 571 -18.24 5.34 -9.15
N TYR A 572 -19.03 5.21 -10.23
CA TYR A 572 -18.55 4.76 -11.53
C TYR A 572 -17.65 5.82 -12.20
N PHE A 573 -18.04 7.10 -12.16
CA PHE A 573 -17.27 8.20 -12.71
C PHE A 573 -15.95 8.38 -11.97
N ALA A 574 -15.97 8.35 -10.64
CA ALA A 574 -14.79 8.38 -9.80
C ALA A 574 -13.80 7.27 -10.18
N PHE A 575 -14.29 6.03 -10.29
CA PHE A 575 -13.48 4.90 -10.74
C PHE A 575 -12.83 5.14 -12.11
N GLN A 576 -13.61 5.56 -13.11
CA GLN A 576 -13.12 5.71 -14.49
C GLN A 576 -12.13 6.88 -14.63
N ILE A 577 -12.37 7.98 -13.92
CA ILE A 577 -11.62 9.25 -14.09
C ILE A 577 -10.37 9.28 -13.22
N ALA A 578 -10.39 8.70 -12.02
CA ALA A 578 -9.23 8.69 -11.10
C ALA A 578 -8.06 7.82 -11.58
N GLY A 579 -8.22 7.04 -12.68
CA GLY A 579 -7.09 6.42 -13.38
C GLY A 579 -6.69 5.03 -12.89
N ALA A 580 -7.59 4.27 -12.26
CA ALA A 580 -7.33 2.89 -11.84
C ALA A 580 -7.35 1.87 -13.01
N ALA A 581 -6.81 2.25 -14.17
CA ALA A 581 -6.92 1.54 -15.44
C ALA A 581 -5.56 1.24 -16.06
N ASN A 582 -5.43 0.16 -16.85
CA ASN A 582 -4.23 -0.08 -17.66
C ASN A 582 -4.02 0.97 -18.77
N ASN A 583 -5.08 1.69 -19.15
CA ASN A 583 -5.07 2.80 -20.09
C ASN A 583 -6.25 3.72 -19.71
N PHE A 584 -5.96 4.73 -18.90
CA PHE A 584 -7.00 5.59 -18.33
C PHE A 584 -7.70 6.45 -19.41
N GLN A 585 -6.98 6.90 -20.44
CA GLN A 585 -7.59 7.63 -21.57
C GLN A 585 -8.61 6.75 -22.30
N TYR A 586 -8.25 5.52 -22.64
CA TYR A 586 -9.20 4.60 -23.29
C TYR A 586 -10.43 4.35 -22.40
N GLN A 587 -10.26 4.19 -21.09
CA GLN A 587 -11.39 4.01 -20.17
C GLN A 587 -12.30 5.23 -20.10
N VAL A 588 -11.74 6.43 -19.99
CA VAL A 588 -12.52 7.67 -20.01
C VAL A 588 -13.22 7.85 -21.36
N ALA A 589 -12.62 7.43 -22.48
CA ALA A 589 -13.30 7.40 -23.78
C ALA A 589 -14.49 6.42 -23.78
N VAL A 590 -14.34 5.22 -23.21
CA VAL A 590 -15.44 4.27 -23.03
C VAL A 590 -16.55 4.83 -22.13
N LEU A 591 -16.21 5.55 -21.06
CA LEU A 591 -17.15 6.28 -20.21
C LEU A 591 -17.93 7.33 -21.03
N CYS A 592 -17.22 8.11 -21.86
CA CYS A 592 -17.79 9.12 -22.73
C CYS A 592 -18.81 8.52 -23.70
N ASP A 593 -18.45 7.42 -24.37
CA ASP A 593 -19.28 6.77 -25.38
C ASP A 593 -20.49 6.03 -24.78
N LYS A 594 -20.27 5.25 -23.71
CA LYS A 594 -21.29 4.33 -23.18
C LYS A 594 -22.20 4.93 -22.13
N CYS A 595 -21.83 6.06 -21.53
CA CYS A 595 -22.56 6.61 -20.40
C CYS A 595 -22.86 8.09 -20.58
N ILE A 596 -21.86 8.94 -20.75
CA ILE A 596 -22.07 10.40 -20.78
C ILE A 596 -22.89 10.80 -22.00
N SER A 597 -22.49 10.34 -23.20
CA SER A 597 -23.15 10.71 -24.45
C SER A 597 -24.63 10.30 -24.55
N SER A 598 -25.04 9.29 -23.78
CA SER A 598 -26.41 8.77 -23.75
C SER A 598 -27.21 9.22 -22.51
N SER A 599 -26.62 9.99 -21.61
CA SER A 599 -27.25 10.44 -20.36
C SER A 599 -27.96 11.79 -20.52
N GLU A 600 -29.01 11.99 -19.73
CA GLU A 600 -29.63 13.30 -19.59
C GLU A 600 -28.72 14.27 -18.82
N PRO A 601 -28.76 15.58 -19.11
CA PRO A 601 -27.92 16.57 -18.43
C PRO A 601 -28.03 16.54 -16.91
N ASP A 602 -29.25 16.37 -16.38
CA ASP A 602 -29.52 16.32 -14.94
C ASP A 602 -28.81 15.14 -14.25
N GLN A 603 -28.80 13.97 -14.90
CA GLN A 603 -28.10 12.80 -14.39
C GLN A 603 -26.60 13.04 -14.29
N ILE A 604 -26.01 13.68 -15.31
CA ILE A 604 -24.58 14.03 -15.33
C ILE A 604 -24.30 15.01 -14.19
N ILE A 605 -25.05 16.12 -14.12
CA ILE A 605 -24.86 17.16 -13.10
C ILE A 605 -24.93 16.57 -11.70
N LYS A 606 -26.03 15.87 -11.36
CA LYS A 606 -26.24 15.33 -10.02
C LYS A 606 -25.26 14.22 -9.63
N SER A 607 -24.77 13.45 -10.60
CA SER A 607 -23.74 12.43 -10.34
C SER A 607 -22.38 13.09 -10.07
N PHE A 608 -22.02 14.12 -10.84
CA PHE A 608 -20.76 14.84 -10.63
C PHE A 608 -20.73 15.56 -9.27
N LEU A 609 -21.84 16.18 -8.86
CA LEU A 609 -21.95 16.81 -7.54
C LEU A 609 -21.79 15.83 -6.37
N LYS A 610 -21.90 14.53 -6.61
CA LYS A 610 -21.74 13.47 -5.60
C LYS A 610 -20.36 12.79 -5.66
N ILE A 611 -19.44 13.22 -6.52
CA ILE A 611 -18.11 12.60 -6.66
C ILE A 611 -17.32 12.62 -5.35
N SER A 612 -17.39 13.73 -4.60
CA SER A 612 -16.68 13.83 -3.32
C SER A 612 -17.23 12.90 -2.23
N ASP A 613 -18.43 12.32 -2.42
CA ASP A 613 -18.99 11.29 -1.53
C ASP A 613 -18.47 9.88 -1.85
N THR A 614 -17.78 9.71 -2.97
CA THR A 614 -17.43 8.39 -3.51
C THR A 614 -16.28 7.76 -2.75
N ILE A 615 -16.37 6.45 -2.56
CA ILE A 615 -15.30 5.67 -1.91
C ILE A 615 -14.19 5.36 -2.93
N GLN A 616 -14.55 5.23 -4.20
CA GLN A 616 -13.61 4.78 -5.24
C GLN A 616 -12.61 5.85 -5.68
N ILE A 617 -12.80 7.13 -5.31
CA ILE A 617 -11.84 8.22 -5.60
C ILE A 617 -10.62 8.20 -4.66
N TYR A 618 -10.75 7.66 -3.44
CA TYR A 618 -9.74 7.72 -2.36
C TYR A 618 -8.99 6.40 -2.14
N ARG A 619 -8.67 5.66 -3.22
CA ARG A 619 -7.99 4.36 -3.09
C ARG A 619 -6.46 4.50 -3.11
N PRO A 620 -5.74 3.62 -2.39
CA PRO A 620 -4.26 3.60 -2.33
C PRO A 620 -3.60 3.13 -3.65
N VAL A 621 -4.38 2.99 -4.72
CA VAL A 621 -3.86 2.85 -6.06
C VAL A 621 -3.61 4.28 -6.54
N ARG A 622 -2.35 4.73 -6.55
CA ARG A 622 -1.98 6.09 -7.00
C ARG A 622 -2.82 6.43 -8.25
N GLY A 623 -3.64 7.47 -8.16
CA GLY A 623 -4.52 7.90 -9.24
C GLY A 623 -4.12 9.30 -9.68
N TYR A 624 -4.62 9.77 -10.82
CA TYR A 624 -4.52 11.20 -11.11
C TYR A 624 -5.35 11.93 -10.04
N PRO A 625 -4.76 12.85 -9.26
CA PRO A 625 -5.47 13.52 -8.20
C PRO A 625 -6.62 14.31 -8.82
N TRP A 626 -7.85 13.94 -8.47
CA TRP A 626 -9.04 14.65 -8.89
C TRP A 626 -9.60 15.41 -7.70
N VAL A 627 -9.28 16.70 -7.64
CA VAL A 627 -9.70 17.55 -6.53
C VAL A 627 -11.15 17.96 -6.75
N THR A 628 -12.03 17.53 -5.85
CA THR A 628 -13.46 17.88 -5.86
C THR A 628 -13.88 18.48 -4.53
N ASP A 629 -14.80 19.43 -4.55
CA ASP A 629 -15.36 20.04 -3.34
C ASP A 629 -16.12 18.99 -2.52
N ILE A 630 -15.72 18.81 -1.26
CA ILE A 630 -16.39 17.98 -0.24
C ILE A 630 -17.72 18.61 0.19
N PHE A 631 -17.77 19.93 0.34
CA PHE A 631 -18.95 20.66 0.82
C PHE A 631 -19.68 21.37 -0.33
N THR A 632 -20.54 20.63 -1.05
CA THR A 632 -21.32 21.15 -2.19
C THR A 632 -22.71 21.64 -1.78
N PHE A 633 -23.15 22.76 -2.33
CA PHE A 633 -24.52 23.25 -2.18
C PHE A 633 -25.53 22.38 -2.96
N LYS A 634 -26.76 22.24 -2.42
CA LYS A 634 -27.90 21.66 -3.13
C LYS A 634 -28.35 22.58 -4.27
N LEU A 635 -28.70 21.96 -5.39
CA LEU A 635 -29.19 22.64 -6.59
C LEU A 635 -30.69 22.95 -6.45
N ASN A 636 -31.08 24.20 -6.70
CA ASN A 636 -32.48 24.63 -6.72
C ASN A 636 -33.01 24.94 -8.14
N ASN A 637 -32.14 24.96 -9.16
CA ASN A 637 -32.50 25.33 -10.54
C ASN A 637 -32.09 24.27 -11.55
N ASP A 638 -33.08 23.54 -12.09
CA ASP A 638 -32.89 22.45 -13.06
C ASP A 638 -32.40 22.92 -14.44
N ASN A 639 -32.36 24.23 -14.72
CA ASN A 639 -31.88 24.81 -15.98
C ASN A 639 -30.50 25.47 -15.87
N ASP A 640 -29.78 25.22 -14.78
CA ASP A 640 -28.42 25.72 -14.57
C ASP A 640 -27.38 24.60 -14.59
N ILE A 641 -26.14 24.96 -14.92
CA ILE A 641 -24.95 24.14 -14.72
C ILE A 641 -24.23 24.71 -13.49
N PRO A 642 -24.27 24.03 -12.33
CA PRO A 642 -23.75 24.57 -11.07
C PRO A 642 -22.25 24.80 -11.11
N ILE A 643 -21.80 25.80 -10.35
CA ILE A 643 -20.37 26.18 -10.23
C ILE A 643 -19.52 24.98 -9.78
N ALA A 644 -20.02 24.15 -8.87
CA ALA A 644 -19.30 22.97 -8.41
C ALA A 644 -18.98 21.96 -9.54
N LEU A 645 -19.84 21.86 -10.58
CA LEU A 645 -19.53 21.03 -11.75
C LEU A 645 -18.42 21.65 -12.60
N PHE A 646 -18.42 22.97 -12.81
CA PHE A 646 -17.29 23.66 -13.46
C PHE A 646 -15.99 23.38 -12.71
N ASN A 647 -15.98 23.52 -11.38
CA ASN A 647 -14.81 23.21 -10.56
C ASN A 647 -14.34 21.77 -10.76
N CYS A 648 -15.26 20.80 -10.80
CA CYS A 648 -14.91 19.41 -11.02
C CYS A 648 -14.26 19.20 -12.40
N LEU A 649 -14.75 19.89 -13.44
CA LEU A 649 -14.25 19.80 -14.81
C LEU A 649 -12.95 20.59 -15.03
N GLU A 650 -12.73 21.72 -14.36
CA GLU A 650 -11.50 22.51 -14.41
C GLU A 650 -10.30 21.75 -13.80
N ASN A 651 -10.59 20.85 -12.86
CA ASN A 651 -9.59 20.10 -12.09
C ASN A 651 -9.34 18.68 -12.63
N ILE A 652 -9.90 18.28 -13.77
CA ILE A 652 -9.53 17.01 -14.40
C ILE A 652 -8.15 17.10 -15.06
N ASN A 653 -7.52 15.94 -15.21
CA ASN A 653 -6.22 15.85 -15.88
C ASN A 653 -6.31 16.29 -17.36
N THR A 654 -5.34 17.08 -17.82
CA THR A 654 -5.30 17.60 -19.20
C THR A 654 -5.29 16.50 -20.26
N LYS A 655 -4.72 15.32 -19.96
CA LYS A 655 -4.71 14.15 -20.86
C LYS A 655 -6.12 13.60 -21.17
N ILE A 656 -7.14 13.98 -20.40
CA ILE A 656 -8.55 13.59 -20.60
C ILE A 656 -9.46 14.81 -20.80
N ALA A 657 -8.92 15.94 -21.25
CA ALA A 657 -9.68 17.16 -21.51
C ALA A 657 -10.89 16.95 -22.45
N TYR A 658 -10.84 15.97 -23.37
CA TYR A 658 -11.97 15.59 -24.24
C TYR A 658 -13.22 15.11 -23.48
N LEU A 659 -13.11 14.79 -22.18
CA LEU A 659 -14.26 14.56 -21.31
C LEU A 659 -15.16 15.81 -21.24
N VAL A 660 -14.56 17.00 -21.14
CA VAL A 660 -15.31 18.28 -21.12
C VAL A 660 -16.03 18.49 -22.42
N ASP A 661 -15.40 18.11 -23.54
CA ASP A 661 -16.02 18.16 -24.85
C ASP A 661 -17.27 17.28 -24.88
N THR A 662 -17.16 16.03 -24.45
CA THR A 662 -18.28 15.09 -24.43
C THR A 662 -19.44 15.58 -23.55
N VAL A 663 -19.14 16.09 -22.35
CA VAL A 663 -20.15 16.67 -21.44
C VAL A 663 -20.84 17.86 -22.10
N SER A 664 -20.07 18.78 -22.70
CA SER A 664 -20.58 19.96 -23.38
C SER A 664 -21.46 19.60 -24.60
N GLU A 665 -21.02 18.62 -25.40
CA GLU A 665 -21.82 18.12 -26.53
C GLU A 665 -23.13 17.50 -26.08
N THR A 666 -23.12 16.80 -24.94
CA THR A 666 -24.33 16.21 -24.37
C THR A 666 -25.33 17.28 -23.94
N PHE A 667 -24.85 18.35 -23.28
CA PHE A 667 -25.68 19.51 -22.94
C PHE A 667 -26.24 20.22 -24.18
N LEU A 668 -25.46 20.29 -25.26
CA LEU A 668 -25.90 20.85 -26.53
C LEU A 668 -27.00 20.00 -27.19
N LYS A 669 -26.78 18.68 -27.32
CA LYS A 669 -27.73 17.73 -27.95
C LYS A 669 -29.08 17.71 -27.24
N ASN A 670 -29.08 17.78 -25.90
CA ASN A 670 -30.30 17.72 -25.08
C ASN A 670 -30.96 19.09 -24.85
N GLY A 671 -30.51 20.14 -25.56
CA GLY A 671 -31.16 21.45 -25.57
C GLY A 671 -31.01 22.27 -24.28
N CYS A 672 -30.01 21.98 -23.44
CA CYS A 672 -29.74 22.75 -22.21
C CYS A 672 -29.51 24.24 -22.53
N PHE A 673 -28.71 24.53 -23.57
CA PHE A 673 -28.44 25.89 -24.02
C PHE A 673 -29.63 26.58 -24.68
N ASN A 674 -30.62 25.83 -25.18
CA ASN A 674 -31.86 26.43 -25.70
C ASN A 674 -32.74 26.94 -24.56
N LYS A 675 -32.74 26.23 -23.43
CA LYS A 675 -33.45 26.65 -22.21
C LYS A 675 -32.76 27.81 -21.52
N ASN A 676 -31.43 27.87 -21.64
CA ASN A 676 -30.61 28.91 -21.02
C ASN A 676 -29.40 29.31 -21.88
N PRO A 677 -29.58 30.26 -22.83
CA PRO A 677 -28.51 30.69 -23.73
C PRO A 677 -27.34 31.40 -23.03
N GLU A 678 -27.55 31.94 -21.83
CA GLU A 678 -26.50 32.66 -21.09
C GLU A 678 -25.43 31.72 -20.50
N LEU A 679 -25.64 30.39 -20.55
CA LEU A 679 -24.62 29.39 -20.24
C LEU A 679 -23.55 29.26 -21.33
N ILE A 680 -23.83 29.69 -22.56
CA ILE A 680 -22.93 29.51 -23.71
C ILE A 680 -21.55 30.16 -23.44
N PRO A 681 -21.47 31.44 -23.03
CA PRO A 681 -20.16 32.05 -22.75
C PRO A 681 -19.42 31.39 -21.59
N LEU A 682 -20.12 30.86 -20.59
CA LEU A 682 -19.50 30.14 -19.46
C LEU A 682 -18.82 28.85 -19.92
N VAL A 683 -19.51 28.03 -20.71
CA VAL A 683 -18.95 26.77 -21.23
C VAL A 683 -17.79 27.04 -22.19
N VAL A 684 -17.87 28.12 -22.97
CA VAL A 684 -16.75 28.55 -23.81
C VAL A 684 -15.54 28.92 -22.95
N LEU A 685 -15.72 29.72 -21.88
CA LEU A 685 -14.63 30.09 -20.97
C LEU A 685 -14.00 28.89 -20.24
N LEU A 686 -14.81 27.89 -19.85
CA LEU A 686 -14.30 26.63 -19.29
C LEU A 686 -13.29 25.97 -20.22
N HIS A 687 -13.60 25.90 -21.51
CA HIS A 687 -12.70 25.33 -22.51
C HIS A 687 -11.42 26.18 -22.68
N PHE A 688 -11.52 27.52 -22.62
CA PHE A 688 -10.35 28.41 -22.67
C PHE A 688 -9.30 28.07 -21.60
N GLY A 689 -9.75 27.71 -20.39
CA GLY A 689 -8.85 27.32 -19.29
C GLY A 689 -8.21 25.94 -19.42
N ILE A 690 -8.88 25.01 -20.10
CA ILE A 690 -8.46 23.60 -20.16
C ILE A 690 -7.58 23.32 -21.39
N ILE A 691 -7.78 24.03 -22.52
CA ILE A 691 -7.23 23.69 -23.84
C ILE A 691 -6.02 24.57 -24.24
N SER A 692 -5.35 25.25 -23.30
CA SER A 692 -4.28 26.21 -23.63
C SER A 692 -3.05 25.66 -24.38
N ASN A 693 -2.99 24.36 -24.74
CA ASN A 693 -1.85 23.76 -25.47
C ASN A 693 -2.18 22.75 -26.59
N ASP A 694 -3.43 22.43 -26.93
CA ASP A 694 -3.74 21.45 -28.00
C ASP A 694 -4.71 22.00 -29.07
N HIS A 695 -4.30 21.96 -30.33
CA HIS A 695 -4.94 22.66 -31.45
C HIS A 695 -6.21 21.98 -32.01
N ASP A 696 -6.58 20.78 -31.58
CA ASP A 696 -7.67 20.00 -32.20
C ASP A 696 -9.06 20.19 -31.56
N SER A 697 -9.15 20.78 -30.36
CA SER A 697 -10.40 20.93 -29.59
C SER A 697 -11.25 22.15 -29.99
N PHE A 698 -10.91 22.88 -31.07
CA PHE A 698 -11.69 24.04 -31.54
C PHE A 698 -13.14 23.69 -31.93
N GLY A 699 -13.48 22.42 -32.11
CA GLY A 699 -14.77 21.95 -32.62
C GLY A 699 -16.00 22.44 -31.86
N ILE A 700 -15.98 22.45 -30.51
CA ILE A 700 -17.12 22.91 -29.70
C ILE A 700 -17.27 24.42 -29.74
N TYR A 701 -16.17 25.18 -29.71
CA TYR A 701 -16.21 26.62 -29.87
C TYR A 701 -16.85 27.01 -31.21
N ARG A 702 -16.49 26.31 -32.30
CA ARG A 702 -17.11 26.57 -33.62
C ARG A 702 -18.62 26.30 -33.60
N LYS A 703 -19.09 25.34 -32.80
CA LYS A 703 -20.52 24.99 -32.72
C LYS A 703 -21.30 25.99 -31.86
N LEU A 704 -20.73 26.43 -30.74
CA LEU A 704 -21.43 27.28 -29.76
C LEU A 704 -21.31 28.78 -30.07
N LEU A 705 -20.14 29.24 -30.52
CA LEU A 705 -19.86 30.63 -30.90
C LEU A 705 -19.00 30.65 -32.19
N PRO A 706 -19.58 30.29 -33.36
CA PRO A 706 -18.86 30.24 -34.64
C PRO A 706 -18.18 31.56 -35.02
N GLU A 707 -18.72 32.68 -34.56
CA GLU A 707 -18.18 34.02 -34.77
C GLU A 707 -16.77 34.26 -34.18
N LEU A 708 -16.30 33.39 -33.27
CA LEU A 708 -14.96 33.47 -32.66
C LEU A 708 -13.84 32.82 -33.50
N VAL A 709 -14.18 31.99 -34.49
CA VAL A 709 -13.24 31.06 -35.15
C VAL A 709 -12.22 31.74 -36.07
N GLU A 710 -12.47 32.98 -36.49
CA GLU A 710 -11.63 33.72 -37.45
C GLU A 710 -11.18 35.10 -36.95
N LYS A 711 -11.34 35.38 -35.64
CA LYS A 711 -11.09 36.70 -35.05
C LYS A 711 -9.79 36.71 -34.25
N SER A 712 -9.02 37.77 -34.40
CA SER A 712 -7.74 37.96 -33.71
C SER A 712 -7.89 38.33 -32.24
N ASP A 713 -9.03 38.88 -31.83
CA ASP A 713 -9.30 39.34 -30.45
C ASP A 713 -10.55 38.66 -29.88
N VAL A 714 -10.37 37.41 -29.42
CA VAL A 714 -11.46 36.60 -28.88
C VAL A 714 -11.91 37.09 -27.51
N LYS A 715 -11.01 37.70 -26.72
CA LYS A 715 -11.32 38.17 -25.36
C LYS A 715 -12.28 39.37 -25.38
N GLU A 716 -12.07 40.34 -26.26
CA GLU A 716 -12.99 41.48 -26.38
C GLU A 716 -14.38 41.06 -26.90
N LEU A 717 -14.45 40.14 -27.88
CA LEU A 717 -15.74 39.64 -28.36
C LEU A 717 -16.52 38.87 -27.29
N LEU A 718 -15.83 38.06 -26.49
CA LEU A 718 -16.43 37.41 -25.32
C LEU A 718 -16.92 38.44 -24.30
N LEU A 719 -16.13 39.48 -24.04
CA LEU A 719 -16.53 40.56 -23.15
C LEU A 719 -17.81 41.28 -23.63
N GLU A 720 -17.89 41.65 -24.92
CA GLU A 720 -19.11 42.24 -25.50
C GLU A 720 -20.33 41.33 -25.32
N ARG A 721 -20.15 40.02 -25.54
CA ARG A 721 -21.21 39.04 -25.37
C ARG A 721 -21.66 38.92 -23.92
N ILE A 722 -20.72 38.90 -22.98
CA ILE A 722 -21.00 38.87 -21.53
C ILE A 722 -21.70 40.16 -21.09
N GLN A 723 -21.28 41.32 -21.61
CA GLN A 723 -21.91 42.59 -21.31
C GLN A 723 -23.38 42.63 -21.74
N SER A 724 -23.74 41.92 -22.82
CA SER A 724 -25.11 41.78 -23.32
C SER A 724 -26.02 40.84 -22.52
N MET A 725 -25.48 40.07 -21.55
CA MET A 725 -26.28 39.21 -20.69
C MET A 725 -27.24 40.02 -19.80
N CYS A 726 -28.45 39.50 -19.63
CA CYS A 726 -29.51 40.14 -18.85
C CYS A 726 -29.55 39.64 -17.40
N ASN A 727 -29.28 38.35 -17.15
CA ASN A 727 -29.33 37.81 -15.80
C ASN A 727 -28.06 38.21 -15.01
N PRO A 728 -28.20 38.88 -13.84
CA PRO A 728 -27.05 39.28 -13.04
C PRO A 728 -26.22 38.10 -12.54
N TYR A 729 -26.82 36.93 -12.32
CA TYR A 729 -26.12 35.72 -11.88
C TYR A 729 -25.18 35.19 -12.97
N TYR A 730 -25.68 34.97 -14.19
CA TYR A 730 -24.87 34.47 -15.31
C TYR A 730 -23.82 35.48 -15.76
N LYS A 731 -24.19 36.77 -15.80
CA LYS A 731 -23.25 37.85 -16.13
C LYS A 731 -22.10 37.93 -15.12
N SER A 732 -22.41 37.93 -13.84
CA SER A 732 -21.40 37.95 -12.77
C SER A 732 -20.46 36.73 -12.85
N ARG A 733 -21.01 35.53 -13.14
CA ARG A 733 -20.22 34.31 -13.38
C ARG A 733 -19.24 34.44 -14.54
N ALA A 734 -19.73 34.91 -15.68
CA ALA A 734 -18.92 34.99 -16.88
C ALA A 734 -17.82 36.06 -16.75
N LEU A 735 -18.10 37.16 -16.04
CA LEU A 735 -17.10 38.20 -15.77
C LEU A 735 -15.95 37.67 -14.89
N TYR A 736 -16.23 36.93 -13.81
CA TYR A 736 -15.13 36.41 -12.99
C TYR A 736 -14.33 35.33 -13.72
N GLN A 737 -14.99 34.47 -14.51
CA GLN A 737 -14.28 33.43 -15.30
C GLN A 737 -13.42 34.07 -16.38
N LEU A 738 -13.89 35.12 -17.06
CA LEU A 738 -13.10 35.85 -18.04
C LEU A 738 -11.88 36.53 -17.39
N ALA A 739 -12.02 37.01 -16.15
CA ALA A 739 -10.93 37.65 -15.42
C ALA A 739 -9.72 36.73 -15.23
N GLU A 740 -9.91 35.40 -15.14
CA GLU A 740 -8.81 34.43 -15.05
C GLU A 740 -7.89 34.43 -16.28
N PHE A 741 -8.42 34.85 -17.42
CA PHE A 741 -7.72 34.85 -18.72
C PHE A 741 -7.45 36.25 -19.25
N TYR A 742 -7.87 37.30 -18.56
CA TYR A 742 -7.81 38.68 -19.03
C TYR A 742 -7.05 39.58 -18.04
N ASP A 743 -5.76 39.29 -17.86
CA ASP A 743 -4.89 39.94 -16.87
C ASP A 743 -4.98 41.47 -16.86
N GLU A 744 -5.00 42.11 -18.04
CA GLU A 744 -5.06 43.57 -18.18
C GLU A 744 -6.33 44.22 -17.60
N LYS A 745 -7.46 43.51 -17.62
CA LYS A 745 -8.77 44.00 -17.14
C LYS A 745 -9.31 43.22 -15.94
N SER A 746 -8.50 42.31 -15.36
CA SER A 746 -8.98 41.39 -14.32
C SER A 746 -9.63 42.16 -13.16
N TYR A 747 -9.04 43.27 -12.72
CA TYR A 747 -9.57 44.07 -11.60
C TYR A 747 -10.93 44.67 -11.91
N GLU A 748 -11.09 45.31 -13.06
CA GLU A 748 -12.37 45.88 -13.47
C GLU A 748 -13.44 44.81 -13.57
N LEU A 749 -13.10 43.64 -14.14
CA LEU A 749 -14.02 42.52 -14.32
C LEU A 749 -14.45 41.90 -12.98
N LEU A 750 -13.51 41.66 -12.05
CA LEU A 750 -13.84 41.14 -10.72
C LEU A 750 -14.65 42.15 -9.90
N ASN A 751 -14.33 43.44 -9.99
CA ASN A 751 -15.08 44.48 -9.29
C ASN A 751 -16.49 44.65 -9.87
N GLU A 752 -16.67 44.60 -11.20
CA GLU A 752 -17.99 44.58 -11.83
C GLU A 752 -18.78 43.34 -11.41
N SER A 753 -18.15 42.17 -11.45
CA SER A 753 -18.75 40.91 -10.98
C SER A 753 -19.22 41.01 -9.53
N PHE A 754 -18.39 41.55 -8.63
CA PHE A 754 -18.71 41.81 -7.23
C PHE A 754 -19.88 42.78 -7.05
N ILE A 755 -19.96 43.85 -7.84
CA ILE A 755 -21.09 44.79 -7.77
C ILE A 755 -22.39 44.13 -8.22
N LEU A 756 -22.33 43.30 -9.27
CA LEU A 756 -23.49 42.60 -9.81
C LEU A 756 -24.08 41.56 -8.86
N THR A 757 -23.26 40.96 -7.97
CA THR A 757 -23.77 39.97 -6.99
C THR A 757 -24.89 40.52 -6.13
N LYS A 758 -24.88 41.83 -5.84
CA LYS A 758 -25.91 42.52 -5.05
C LYS A 758 -27.30 42.46 -5.69
N ASN A 759 -27.37 42.32 -7.02
CA ASN A 759 -28.61 42.27 -7.79
C ASN A 759 -29.18 40.85 -7.98
N ILE A 760 -28.42 39.82 -7.59
CA ILE A 760 -28.90 38.43 -7.61
C ILE A 760 -30.01 38.30 -6.54
N GLN A 761 -31.00 37.43 -6.73
CA GLN A 761 -32.08 37.26 -5.74
C GLN A 761 -31.74 36.18 -4.70
N GLU A 762 -31.29 35.01 -5.17
CA GLU A 762 -31.01 33.86 -4.31
C GLU A 762 -29.69 34.02 -3.53
N ALA A 763 -29.77 34.02 -2.19
CA ALA A 763 -28.62 34.18 -1.30
C ALA A 763 -27.54 33.10 -1.50
N THR A 764 -27.94 31.85 -1.70
CA THR A 764 -27.01 30.73 -1.94
C THR A 764 -26.19 30.91 -3.22
N LEU A 765 -26.77 31.48 -4.27
CA LEU A 765 -26.05 31.77 -5.52
C LEU A 765 -25.09 32.95 -5.36
N LYS A 766 -25.48 34.00 -4.62
CA LYS A 766 -24.59 35.11 -4.28
C LYS A 766 -23.36 34.61 -3.52
N PHE A 767 -23.59 33.80 -2.49
CA PHE A 767 -22.54 33.25 -1.65
C PHE A 767 -21.50 32.51 -2.50
N GLN A 768 -21.93 31.58 -3.35
CA GLN A 768 -21.05 30.81 -4.22
C GLN A 768 -20.23 31.68 -5.19
N ILE A 769 -20.83 32.73 -5.76
CA ILE A 769 -20.09 33.64 -6.65
C ILE A 769 -19.03 34.41 -5.87
N LEU A 770 -19.34 34.91 -4.68
CA LEU A 770 -18.38 35.64 -3.85
C LEU A 770 -17.19 34.75 -3.46
N GLU A 771 -17.42 33.48 -3.13
CA GLU A 771 -16.34 32.50 -2.91
C GLU A 771 -15.48 32.31 -4.16
N LYS A 772 -16.09 32.28 -5.34
CA LYS A 772 -15.36 32.17 -6.60
C LYS A 772 -14.53 33.41 -6.92
N ILE A 773 -15.10 34.60 -6.74
CA ILE A 773 -14.35 35.85 -6.88
C ILE A 773 -13.15 35.84 -5.93
N PHE A 774 -13.34 35.46 -4.66
CA PHE A 774 -12.25 35.32 -3.69
C PHE A 774 -11.13 34.39 -4.21
N SER A 775 -11.50 33.26 -4.81
CA SER A 775 -10.53 32.27 -5.32
C SER A 775 -9.70 32.74 -6.52
N ILE A 776 -10.06 33.86 -7.16
CA ILE A 776 -9.42 34.34 -8.41
C ILE A 776 -8.61 35.63 -8.19
N VAL A 777 -8.73 36.30 -7.04
CA VAL A 777 -8.05 37.59 -6.79
C VAL A 777 -6.51 37.46 -6.81
N ARG A 778 -5.85 37.93 -7.88
CA ARG A 778 -4.39 37.84 -8.12
C ARG A 778 -3.59 39.17 -8.01
N TYR A 779 -4.19 40.25 -7.50
CA TYR A 779 -3.60 41.61 -7.54
C TYR A 779 -2.40 41.87 -6.60
N LYS A 780 -1.75 43.02 -6.80
CA LYS A 780 -0.76 43.63 -5.91
C LYS A 780 -1.27 43.74 -4.46
N GLU A 781 -0.36 43.59 -3.51
CA GLU A 781 -0.63 43.23 -2.11
C GLU A 781 -1.62 44.17 -1.37
N VAL A 782 -1.55 45.49 -1.60
CA VAL A 782 -2.33 46.49 -0.86
C VAL A 782 -3.80 46.52 -1.29
N ASP A 783 -4.08 46.56 -2.60
CA ASP A 783 -5.46 46.57 -3.13
C ASP A 783 -6.15 45.22 -2.94
N ARG A 784 -5.37 44.13 -2.99
CA ARG A 784 -5.85 42.77 -2.76
C ARG A 784 -6.43 42.59 -1.36
N LYS A 785 -5.72 43.04 -0.31
CA LYS A 785 -6.17 42.86 1.07
C LYS A 785 -7.52 43.54 1.35
N PHE A 786 -7.71 44.76 0.85
CA PHE A 786 -8.95 45.50 1.03
C PHE A 786 -10.12 44.87 0.25
N PHE A 787 -9.88 44.42 -0.98
CA PHE A 787 -10.90 43.76 -1.79
C PHE A 787 -11.33 42.41 -1.19
N ILE A 788 -10.38 41.60 -0.72
CA ILE A 788 -10.66 40.35 -0.02
C ILE A 788 -11.52 40.60 1.23
N GLN A 789 -11.18 41.60 2.05
CA GLN A 789 -11.96 41.90 3.25
C GLN A 789 -13.41 42.26 2.91
N LYS A 790 -13.64 43.05 1.85
CA LYS A 790 -15.01 43.37 1.38
C LYS A 790 -15.80 42.11 1.00
N ILE A 791 -15.16 41.14 0.35
CA ILE A 791 -15.82 39.89 -0.03
C ILE A 791 -16.21 39.11 1.23
N VAL A 792 -15.31 38.99 2.21
CA VAL A 792 -15.58 38.29 3.47
C VAL A 792 -16.71 38.96 4.25
N ASP A 793 -16.72 40.29 4.34
CA ASP A 793 -17.78 41.04 5.01
C ASP A 793 -19.15 40.79 4.34
N GLU A 794 -19.19 40.78 2.99
CA GLU A 794 -20.40 40.49 2.23
C GLU A 794 -20.87 39.04 2.38
N LEU A 795 -19.95 38.07 2.41
CA LEU A 795 -20.26 36.65 2.70
C LEU A 795 -20.94 36.49 4.07
N ILE A 796 -20.44 37.20 5.09
CA ILE A 796 -21.02 37.20 6.44
C ILE A 796 -22.42 37.81 6.43
N LEU A 797 -22.64 38.90 5.68
CA LEU A 797 -23.95 39.54 5.59
C LEU A 797 -25.00 38.65 4.92
N ILE A 798 -24.64 37.99 3.82
CA ILE A 798 -25.58 37.15 3.03
C ILE A 798 -25.93 35.84 3.75
N PHE A 799 -25.06 35.36 4.63
CA PHE A 799 -25.24 34.09 5.33
C PHE A 799 -26.59 33.93 6.02
N ASP A 800 -27.07 34.99 6.68
CA ASP A 800 -28.32 34.95 7.45
C ASP A 800 -29.56 34.85 6.56
N ASP A 801 -29.43 35.23 5.29
CA ASP A 801 -30.49 35.18 4.26
C ASP A 801 -30.58 33.81 3.55
N ILE A 802 -29.75 32.83 3.93
CA ILE A 802 -29.82 31.47 3.36
C ILE A 802 -30.92 30.67 4.08
N ASP A 803 -32.03 30.44 3.37
CA ASP A 803 -33.22 29.77 3.90
C ASP A 803 -33.07 28.24 4.01
N ASP A 804 -32.52 27.58 2.98
CA ASP A 804 -32.41 26.11 2.96
C ASP A 804 -31.43 25.62 4.04
N LEU A 805 -31.89 24.69 4.89
CA LEU A 805 -31.11 24.21 6.04
C LEU A 805 -29.81 23.54 5.62
N HIS A 806 -29.81 22.76 4.53
CA HIS A 806 -28.61 22.08 4.04
C HIS A 806 -27.59 23.11 3.54
N ASN A 807 -28.02 24.03 2.66
CA ASN A 807 -27.17 25.08 2.13
C ASN A 807 -26.65 26.03 3.22
N ARG A 808 -27.45 26.29 4.26
CA ARG A 808 -27.02 27.09 5.41
C ARG A 808 -25.93 26.38 6.22
N ILE A 809 -26.02 25.06 6.41
CA ILE A 809 -24.95 24.27 7.04
C ILE A 809 -23.67 24.34 6.21
N ILE A 810 -23.77 24.11 4.89
CA ILE A 810 -22.61 24.19 3.97
C ILE A 810 -21.97 25.58 4.00
N ALA A 811 -22.77 26.65 3.91
CA ALA A 811 -22.27 28.02 4.01
C ALA A 811 -21.60 28.30 5.35
N SER A 812 -22.15 27.78 6.45
CA SER A 812 -21.58 27.94 7.81
C SER A 812 -20.22 27.25 7.92
N ILE A 813 -20.09 26.04 7.38
CA ILE A 813 -18.80 25.32 7.33
C ILE A 813 -17.80 26.09 6.48
N ARG A 814 -18.19 26.53 5.27
CA ARG A 814 -17.31 27.28 4.37
C ARG A 814 -16.86 28.61 4.97
N LEU A 815 -17.77 29.36 5.63
CA LEU A 815 -17.41 30.58 6.37
C LEU A 815 -16.36 30.32 7.44
N SER A 816 -16.41 29.17 8.09
CA SER A 816 -15.47 28.81 9.15
C SER A 816 -14.00 28.72 8.68
N PHE A 817 -13.76 28.60 7.36
CA PHE A 817 -12.41 28.60 6.76
C PHE A 817 -11.81 30.00 6.58
N TYR A 818 -12.65 31.05 6.53
CA TYR A 818 -12.20 32.44 6.36
C TYR A 818 -11.63 33.06 7.65
N GLY A 819 -11.82 32.41 8.80
CA GLY A 819 -11.20 32.79 10.07
C GLY A 819 -10.74 31.58 10.88
N SER A 820 -10.30 31.81 12.12
CA SER A 820 -9.76 30.82 13.04
C SER A 820 -10.22 31.09 14.48
N GLY A 821 -10.00 30.17 15.40
CA GLY A 821 -10.37 30.32 16.82
C GLY A 821 -11.87 30.54 17.01
N GLU A 822 -12.23 31.57 17.78
CA GLU A 822 -13.64 31.89 18.09
C GLU A 822 -14.50 32.17 16.85
N PHE A 823 -13.92 32.72 15.79
CA PHE A 823 -14.66 32.97 14.54
C PHE A 823 -15.08 31.65 13.90
N ARG A 824 -14.15 30.69 13.78
CA ARG A 824 -14.42 29.36 13.24
C ARG A 824 -15.41 28.62 14.12
N LYS A 825 -15.15 28.59 15.43
CA LYS A 825 -16.01 27.95 16.42
C LYS A 825 -17.45 28.46 16.35
N LYS A 826 -17.67 29.77 16.21
CA LYS A 826 -18.99 30.38 16.04
C LYS A 826 -19.77 29.76 14.87
N TYR A 827 -19.18 29.71 13.67
CA TYR A 827 -19.90 29.19 12.51
C TYR A 827 -20.04 27.66 12.52
N LEU A 828 -19.11 26.92 13.10
CA LEU A 828 -19.33 25.48 13.32
C LEU A 828 -20.44 25.22 14.34
N ALA A 829 -20.60 26.06 15.38
CA ALA A 829 -21.71 25.97 16.31
C ALA A 829 -23.07 26.21 15.63
N ILE A 830 -23.17 27.22 14.76
CA ILE A 830 -24.38 27.50 13.96
C ILE A 830 -24.70 26.32 13.02
N ALA A 831 -23.68 25.69 12.44
CA ALA A 831 -23.85 24.50 11.61
C ALA A 831 -24.51 23.35 12.39
N ILE A 832 -24.02 23.07 13.61
CA ILE A 832 -24.60 22.02 14.49
C ILE A 832 -26.04 22.36 14.90
N GLU A 833 -26.31 23.62 15.26
CA GLU A 833 -27.67 24.07 15.60
C GLU A 833 -28.64 23.96 14.43
N THR A 834 -28.15 24.19 13.21
CA THR A 834 -28.96 24.02 12.00
C THR A 834 -29.17 22.54 11.66
N LEU A 835 -28.15 21.70 11.88
CA LEU A 835 -28.22 20.25 11.71
C LEU A 835 -29.25 19.61 12.66
N ASP A 836 -29.38 20.12 13.89
CA ASP A 836 -30.36 19.62 14.87
C ASP A 836 -31.80 19.80 14.38
N ARG A 837 -32.07 20.89 13.64
CA ARG A 837 -33.37 21.19 13.03
C ARG A 837 -33.71 20.35 11.80
N MET A 838 -32.75 19.63 11.20
CA MET A 838 -32.99 18.76 10.05
C MET A 838 -33.68 17.46 10.45
N ASN A 839 -34.55 16.95 9.56
CA ASN A 839 -35.12 15.61 9.68
C ASN A 839 -34.03 14.52 9.57
N GLU A 840 -34.28 13.36 10.17
CA GLU A 840 -33.39 12.20 10.03
C GLU A 840 -33.54 11.56 8.65
N ASP A 841 -32.75 12.04 7.70
CA ASP A 841 -32.64 11.51 6.33
C ASP A 841 -31.18 11.25 5.95
N ASN A 842 -30.96 10.72 4.74
CA ASN A 842 -29.61 10.42 4.24
C ASN A 842 -28.71 11.66 4.19
N ASP A 843 -29.26 12.85 3.95
CA ASP A 843 -28.47 14.09 3.87
C ASP A 843 -27.97 14.51 5.26
N LYS A 844 -28.82 14.40 6.30
CA LYS A 844 -28.40 14.63 7.68
C LYS A 844 -27.28 13.66 8.08
N ILE A 845 -27.41 12.37 7.76
CA ILE A 845 -26.39 11.36 8.07
C ILE A 845 -25.07 11.68 7.36
N LYS A 846 -25.12 12.06 6.07
CA LYS A 846 -23.93 12.47 5.32
C LYS A 846 -23.27 13.72 5.91
N LEU A 847 -24.04 14.74 6.27
CA LEU A 847 -23.53 15.96 6.88
C LEU A 847 -22.88 15.68 8.25
N ILE A 848 -23.47 14.82 9.08
CA ILE A 848 -22.85 14.38 10.35
C ILE A 848 -21.46 13.81 10.09
N ILE A 849 -21.32 12.90 9.11
CA ILE A 849 -20.05 12.25 8.79
C ILE A 849 -19.01 13.28 8.31
N LYS A 850 -19.40 14.19 7.39
CA LYS A 850 -18.49 15.22 6.85
C LYS A 850 -18.10 16.28 7.88
N MET A 851 -18.99 16.63 8.81
CA MET A 851 -18.77 17.69 9.79
C MET A 851 -17.98 17.22 11.01
N LYS A 852 -18.12 15.94 11.39
CA LYS A 852 -17.50 15.38 12.60
C LYS A 852 -16.00 15.72 12.71
N PRO A 853 -15.16 15.52 11.68
CA PRO A 853 -13.72 15.77 11.81
C PRO A 853 -13.37 17.25 12.06
N LEU A 854 -14.15 18.18 11.49
CA LEU A 854 -13.97 19.62 11.72
C LEU A 854 -14.40 20.06 13.12
N ILE A 855 -15.42 19.39 13.68
CA ILE A 855 -15.98 19.72 15.00
C ILE A 855 -15.14 19.11 16.13
N SER A 856 -14.48 17.98 15.88
CA SER A 856 -13.76 17.21 16.90
C SER A 856 -12.62 17.95 17.59
N ILE A 857 -12.17 19.08 17.05
CA ILE A 857 -11.19 19.98 17.68
C ILE A 857 -11.79 20.79 18.85
N TYR A 858 -13.12 20.97 18.90
CA TYR A 858 -13.83 21.71 19.95
C TYR A 858 -14.67 20.76 20.81
N ASP A 859 -14.24 20.52 22.05
CA ASP A 859 -14.86 19.52 22.93
C ASP A 859 -16.35 19.77 23.19
N ASP A 860 -16.77 21.02 23.38
CA ASP A 860 -18.16 21.39 23.62
C ASP A 860 -19.07 21.11 22.41
N LEU A 861 -18.57 21.39 21.21
CA LEU A 861 -19.28 21.11 19.96
C LEU A 861 -19.32 19.60 19.67
N LEU A 862 -18.23 18.88 19.96
CA LEU A 862 -18.16 17.44 19.82
C LEU A 862 -19.14 16.72 20.76
N ILE A 863 -19.27 17.19 22.01
CA ILE A 863 -20.27 16.67 22.96
C ILE A 863 -21.68 16.85 22.39
N LYS A 864 -22.00 18.03 21.85
CA LYS A 864 -23.30 18.31 21.24
C LYS A 864 -23.59 17.39 20.05
N LEU A 865 -22.63 17.23 19.14
CA LEU A 865 -22.76 16.32 17.99
C LEU A 865 -22.94 14.86 18.43
N ASN A 866 -22.16 14.39 19.40
CA ASN A 866 -22.29 13.03 19.92
C ASN A 866 -23.65 12.80 20.59
N GLY A 867 -24.18 13.77 21.33
CA GLY A 867 -25.54 13.72 21.88
C GLY A 867 -26.61 13.58 20.79
N MET A 868 -26.45 14.28 19.66
CA MET A 868 -27.35 14.13 18.51
C MET A 868 -27.25 12.73 17.88
N ILE A 869 -26.04 12.19 17.74
CA ILE A 869 -25.81 10.83 17.22
C ILE A 869 -26.48 9.78 18.11
N GLU A 870 -26.41 9.94 19.43
CA GLU A 870 -27.03 9.02 20.40
C GLU A 870 -28.56 9.01 20.34
N ILE A 871 -29.19 10.11 19.92
CA ILE A 871 -30.65 10.27 19.85
C ILE A 871 -31.21 9.84 18.47
N LEU A 872 -30.37 9.49 17.49
CA LEU A 872 -30.83 8.98 16.18
C LEU A 872 -31.80 7.80 16.36
N LYS A 873 -32.96 7.88 15.71
CA LYS A 873 -34.03 6.89 15.87
C LYS A 873 -33.67 5.57 15.19
N ASN A 874 -32.99 5.62 14.03
CA ASN A 874 -32.54 4.42 13.34
C ASN A 874 -31.16 3.97 13.88
N LYS A 875 -31.13 2.78 14.49
CA LYS A 875 -29.88 2.18 14.98
C LYS A 875 -28.85 1.93 13.88
N MET A 876 -29.29 1.60 12.66
CA MET A 876 -28.39 1.39 11.52
C MET A 876 -27.72 2.68 11.08
N HIS A 877 -28.41 3.83 11.17
CA HIS A 877 -27.79 5.14 10.96
C HIS A 877 -26.72 5.43 12.01
N ASN A 878 -27.00 5.14 13.29
CA ASN A 878 -26.02 5.30 14.36
C ASN A 878 -24.77 4.44 14.12
N TYR A 879 -24.95 3.17 13.76
CA TYR A 879 -23.83 2.27 13.43
C TYR A 879 -23.06 2.75 12.19
N PHE A 880 -23.76 3.21 11.16
CA PHE A 880 -23.12 3.72 9.95
C PHE A 880 -22.27 4.97 10.24
N VAL A 881 -22.79 5.93 11.00
CA VAL A 881 -22.05 7.14 11.44
C VAL A 881 -20.82 6.79 12.29
N LYS A 882 -20.89 5.70 13.07
CA LYS A 882 -19.79 5.20 13.90
C LYS A 882 -18.85 4.23 13.16
N SER A 883 -19.09 3.99 11.86
CA SER A 883 -18.34 3.04 11.04
C SER A 883 -18.36 1.60 11.59
N TYR A 884 -19.45 1.22 12.27
CA TYR A 884 -19.67 -0.14 12.79
C TYR A 884 -20.33 -1.04 11.75
N TYR A 885 -19.58 -1.29 10.66
CA TYR A 885 -20.02 -2.05 9.50
C TYR A 885 -20.27 -3.54 9.82
N GLY A 886 -19.48 -4.13 10.70
CA GLY A 886 -19.65 -5.51 11.14
C GLY A 886 -20.99 -5.76 11.83
N ARG A 887 -21.39 -4.84 12.73
CA ARG A 887 -22.71 -4.90 13.39
C ARG A 887 -23.87 -4.83 12.38
N ILE A 888 -23.73 -3.97 11.37
CA ILE A 888 -24.70 -3.84 10.28
C ILE A 888 -24.80 -5.15 9.50
N LEU A 889 -23.68 -5.61 8.91
CA LEU A 889 -23.68 -6.77 8.02
C LEU A 889 -24.08 -8.07 8.73
N PHE A 890 -23.69 -8.25 10.00
CA PHE A 890 -24.06 -9.42 10.79
C PHE A 890 -25.56 -9.49 11.07
N THR A 891 -26.18 -8.35 11.44
CA THR A 891 -27.63 -8.27 11.68
C THR A 891 -28.42 -8.62 10.44
N GLU A 892 -28.05 -8.04 9.30
CA GLU A 892 -28.65 -8.32 7.99
C GLU A 892 -28.49 -9.79 7.58
N THR A 893 -27.33 -10.38 7.85
CA THR A 893 -27.05 -11.80 7.56
C THR A 893 -28.01 -12.71 8.34
N LEU A 894 -28.22 -12.45 9.63
CA LEU A 894 -29.18 -13.21 10.44
C LEU A 894 -30.62 -13.07 9.93
N GLN A 895 -31.04 -11.88 9.53
CA GLN A 895 -32.39 -11.63 9.00
C GLN A 895 -32.64 -12.37 7.68
N ILE A 896 -31.69 -12.30 6.73
CA ILE A 896 -31.76 -13.01 5.45
C ILE A 896 -31.90 -14.52 5.68
N SER A 897 -31.17 -15.07 6.64
CA SER A 897 -31.10 -16.52 6.86
C SER A 897 -32.33 -17.07 7.56
N GLN A 898 -32.94 -16.29 8.45
CA GLN A 898 -34.25 -16.60 9.03
C GLN A 898 -35.37 -16.58 7.97
N SER A 899 -35.25 -15.75 6.93
CA SER A 899 -36.24 -15.67 5.86
C SER A 899 -36.15 -16.83 4.85
N ASN A 900 -34.93 -17.31 4.55
CA ASN A 900 -34.72 -18.46 3.67
C ASN A 900 -35.24 -19.79 4.26
N LEU A 901 -35.36 -19.89 5.59
CA LEU A 901 -36.04 -21.01 6.27
C LEU A 901 -37.55 -21.07 6.01
N ASN A 902 -38.18 -19.98 5.53
CA ASN A 902 -39.60 -19.95 5.14
C ASN A 902 -39.83 -20.12 3.64
N LEU A 903 -38.76 -20.18 2.84
CA LEU A 903 -38.80 -20.47 1.40
C LEU A 903 -38.17 -21.85 1.14
N ASP A 904 -38.67 -22.87 1.83
CA ASP A 904 -38.24 -24.24 1.58
C ASP A 904 -38.89 -24.74 0.27
N ILE A 905 -38.04 -24.94 -0.74
CA ILE A 905 -38.34 -25.45 -2.08
C ILE A 905 -38.60 -26.95 -1.98
N SER A 906 -39.68 -27.34 -1.32
CA SER A 906 -40.02 -28.76 -1.13
C SER A 906 -41.47 -29.07 -1.49
N GLN A 907 -42.00 -28.55 -2.61
CA GLN A 907 -43.23 -29.10 -3.22
C GLN A 907 -43.33 -29.17 -4.76
N ASN A 908 -42.34 -28.73 -5.56
CA ASN A 908 -42.48 -28.80 -7.04
C ASN A 908 -41.31 -29.52 -7.76
N LEU A 909 -40.87 -30.66 -7.22
CA LEU A 909 -40.00 -31.60 -7.94
C LEU A 909 -40.78 -32.88 -8.23
N GLU A 910 -41.81 -32.77 -9.05
CA GLU A 910 -42.42 -33.87 -9.81
C GLU A 910 -43.54 -33.24 -10.64
N ASN A 911 -43.19 -32.57 -11.74
CA ASN A 911 -43.92 -32.66 -13.01
C ASN A 911 -43.33 -31.70 -14.06
N GLU A 912 -43.20 -32.27 -15.25
CA GLU A 912 -43.09 -31.64 -16.57
C GLU A 912 -41.69 -31.20 -17.06
N ASN A 913 -41.21 -32.06 -17.97
CA ASN A 913 -40.25 -31.79 -19.02
C ASN A 913 -40.57 -30.49 -19.75
N ASP A 914 -39.70 -29.50 -19.64
CA ASP A 914 -39.32 -28.68 -20.79
C ASP A 914 -37.98 -27.96 -20.55
N ASN A 915 -37.10 -28.09 -21.53
CA ASN A 915 -35.78 -27.47 -21.57
C ASN A 915 -35.87 -25.93 -21.53
N LYS A 916 -35.78 -25.35 -20.34
CA LYS A 916 -35.22 -24.01 -20.14
C LYS A 916 -34.02 -24.15 -19.22
N GLN A 917 -32.89 -23.60 -19.64
CA GLN A 917 -31.68 -23.43 -18.84
C GLN A 917 -32.06 -22.87 -17.47
N ILE A 918 -32.07 -23.75 -16.46
CA ILE A 918 -32.04 -23.35 -15.06
C ILE A 918 -30.69 -22.69 -14.88
N VAL A 919 -30.70 -21.38 -14.70
CA VAL A 919 -29.50 -20.59 -14.36
C VAL A 919 -29.02 -21.10 -13.01
N ASP A 920 -27.85 -21.75 -12.97
CA ASP A 920 -27.15 -22.10 -11.73
C ASP A 920 -27.02 -20.83 -10.87
N ILE A 921 -27.71 -20.79 -9.73
CA ILE A 921 -27.63 -19.67 -8.78
C ILE A 921 -26.28 -19.77 -8.06
N PRO A 922 -25.37 -18.80 -8.19
CA PRO A 922 -24.10 -18.85 -7.48
C PRO A 922 -24.34 -18.69 -5.97
N ASN A 923 -23.89 -19.66 -5.18
CA ASN A 923 -23.89 -19.53 -3.73
C ASN A 923 -22.82 -18.50 -3.31
N TYR A 924 -23.27 -17.32 -2.84
CA TYR A 924 -22.41 -16.22 -2.37
C TYR A 924 -22.15 -16.26 -0.84
N THR A 925 -22.44 -17.37 -0.18
CA THR A 925 -22.24 -17.51 1.27
C THR A 925 -20.79 -17.25 1.68
N GLU A 926 -19.80 -17.77 0.93
CA GLU A 926 -18.38 -17.51 1.21
C GLU A 926 -18.02 -16.02 1.15
N LEU A 927 -18.53 -15.30 0.15
CA LEU A 927 -18.31 -13.86 -0.01
C LEU A 927 -18.85 -13.10 1.20
N ARG A 928 -20.14 -13.29 1.52
CA ARG A 928 -20.79 -12.60 2.64
C ARG A 928 -20.10 -12.92 3.97
N SER A 929 -19.76 -14.19 4.21
CA SER A 929 -19.06 -14.64 5.41
C SER A 929 -17.71 -13.94 5.59
N LEU A 930 -16.92 -13.82 4.52
CA LEU A 930 -15.63 -13.12 4.56
C LEU A 930 -15.78 -11.61 4.81
N PHE A 931 -16.75 -10.96 4.15
CA PHE A 931 -16.99 -9.53 4.34
C PHE A 931 -17.52 -9.23 5.74
N VAL A 932 -18.42 -10.06 6.28
CA VAL A 932 -18.87 -9.99 7.66
C VAL A 932 -17.67 -10.13 8.59
N LEU A 933 -16.85 -11.17 8.45
CA LEU A 933 -15.67 -11.38 9.29
C LEU A 933 -14.76 -10.16 9.33
N VAL A 934 -14.35 -9.64 8.18
CA VAL A 934 -13.46 -8.48 8.09
C VAL A 934 -14.12 -7.24 8.68
N ALA A 935 -15.41 -7.03 8.44
CA ALA A 935 -16.14 -5.90 9.01
C ALA A 935 -16.24 -6.00 10.54
N GLN A 936 -16.50 -7.18 11.13
CA GLN A 936 -16.54 -7.37 12.58
C GLN A 936 -15.16 -7.15 13.23
N LEU A 937 -14.08 -7.59 12.57
CA LEU A 937 -12.71 -7.33 13.01
C LEU A 937 -12.39 -5.83 12.95
N HIS A 938 -12.81 -5.14 11.89
CA HIS A 938 -12.65 -3.69 11.75
C HIS A 938 -13.41 -2.92 12.83
N ASP A 939 -14.68 -3.25 13.09
CA ASP A 939 -15.48 -2.65 14.16
C ASP A 939 -14.77 -2.79 15.51
N THR A 940 -14.18 -3.96 15.77
CA THR A 940 -13.48 -4.20 17.03
C THR A 940 -12.16 -3.45 17.09
N LYS A 941 -11.42 -3.37 15.97
CA LYS A 941 -10.22 -2.54 15.86
C LYS A 941 -10.54 -1.08 16.20
N LEU A 942 -11.63 -0.52 15.66
CA LEU A 942 -12.08 0.84 15.98
C LEU A 942 -12.36 1.05 17.48
N VAL A 943 -12.85 0.02 18.19
CA VAL A 943 -13.09 0.09 19.63
C VAL A 943 -11.78 0.07 20.43
N ILE A 944 -10.80 -0.71 19.99
CA ILE A 944 -9.50 -0.88 20.64
C ILE A 944 -8.56 0.31 20.36
N ASP A 945 -8.63 0.87 19.16
CA ASP A 945 -7.67 1.84 18.63
C ASP A 945 -8.18 3.28 18.74
N LYS A 946 -9.10 3.56 19.67
CA LYS A 946 -9.70 4.89 19.88
C LYS A 946 -8.71 6.05 20.00
N THR A 947 -7.41 5.80 20.18
CA THR A 947 -6.35 6.80 20.32
C THR A 947 -5.34 6.85 19.16
N ASP A 948 -5.34 5.89 18.24
CA ASP A 948 -4.31 5.72 17.19
C ASP A 948 -4.86 5.84 15.75
N ASP A 949 -6.15 6.18 15.59
CA ASP A 949 -6.73 6.55 14.29
C ASP A 949 -6.11 7.86 13.76
N ILE A 950 -5.85 7.97 12.46
CA ILE A 950 -5.11 9.12 11.88
C ILE A 950 -5.80 10.46 12.15
N ASP A 951 -7.12 10.52 11.97
CA ASP A 951 -7.92 11.70 12.27
C ASP A 951 -7.82 12.05 13.76
N GLN A 952 -7.82 11.02 14.61
CA GLN A 952 -7.66 11.17 16.05
C GLN A 952 -6.24 11.56 16.45
N LEU A 953 -5.19 11.12 15.75
CA LEU A 953 -3.81 11.53 15.97
C LEU A 953 -3.64 13.02 15.67
N TRP A 954 -4.24 13.53 14.59
CA TRP A 954 -4.28 14.96 14.30
C TRP A 954 -5.02 15.74 15.39
N ILE A 955 -6.16 15.24 15.87
CA ILE A 955 -6.90 15.87 16.99
C ILE A 955 -6.07 15.83 18.28
N ASN A 956 -5.37 14.73 18.55
CA ASN A 956 -4.53 14.58 19.73
C ASN A 956 -3.31 15.51 19.65
N LEU A 957 -2.74 15.70 18.45
CA LEU A 957 -1.69 16.68 18.19
C LEU A 957 -2.17 18.10 18.49
N PHE A 958 -3.41 18.43 18.14
CA PHE A 958 -4.01 19.72 18.53
C PHE A 958 -4.13 19.88 20.06
N LYS A 959 -4.61 18.83 20.74
CA LYS A 959 -4.86 18.85 22.19
C LYS A 959 -3.58 18.79 23.04
N ASP A 960 -2.54 18.13 22.55
CA ASP A 960 -1.24 17.97 23.22
C ASP A 960 -0.10 18.13 22.19
N THR A 961 0.43 19.35 22.14
CA THR A 961 1.30 19.81 21.06
C THR A 961 2.76 19.44 21.24
N ASP A 962 3.15 18.96 22.42
CA ASP A 962 4.50 18.45 22.70
C ASP A 962 4.59 16.93 22.46
N ASN A 963 3.54 16.34 21.88
CA ASN A 963 3.43 14.92 21.64
C ASN A 963 4.22 14.48 20.40
N GLN A 964 5.54 14.43 20.56
CA GLN A 964 6.47 13.92 19.54
C GLN A 964 6.09 12.50 19.09
N SER A 965 5.48 11.70 19.97
CA SER A 965 4.97 10.37 19.64
C SER A 965 3.83 10.40 18.61
N ASN A 966 2.91 11.37 18.67
CA ASN A 966 1.86 11.52 17.64
C ASN A 966 2.44 11.97 16.30
N ILE A 967 3.42 12.87 16.29
CA ILE A 967 4.11 13.29 15.05
C ILE A 967 4.82 12.09 14.43
N GLU A 968 5.56 11.32 15.23
CA GLU A 968 6.22 10.09 14.77
C GLU A 968 5.20 9.06 14.29
N LYS A 969 4.03 8.93 14.91
CA LYS A 969 2.97 8.03 14.44
C LYS A 969 2.33 8.50 13.13
N ILE A 970 2.02 9.79 13.00
CA ILE A 970 1.50 10.38 11.76
C ILE A 970 2.53 10.15 10.64
N LEU A 971 3.80 10.47 10.89
CA LEU A 971 4.88 10.18 9.96
C LEU A 971 4.98 8.68 9.70
N ASN A 972 4.97 7.78 10.68
CA ASN A 972 5.10 6.34 10.41
C ASN A 972 3.90 5.72 9.67
N ILE A 973 2.71 6.28 9.82
CA ILE A 973 1.51 5.86 9.08
C ILE A 973 1.59 6.37 7.63
N ASP A 974 2.09 7.59 7.43
CA ASP A 974 2.13 8.28 6.13
C ASP A 974 3.53 8.33 5.47
N LEU A 975 4.58 7.71 6.03
CA LEU A 975 5.95 7.75 5.48
C LEU A 975 6.06 7.00 4.13
N HIS A 976 4.98 6.33 3.73
CA HIS A 976 4.80 5.71 2.41
C HIS A 976 3.81 6.47 1.51
N ASP A 977 3.04 7.44 2.02
CA ASP A 977 1.95 8.11 1.32
C ASP A 977 1.92 9.64 1.60
N GLU A 978 1.83 10.46 0.56
CA GLU A 978 1.79 11.93 0.69
C GLU A 978 0.59 12.42 1.56
N ILE A 979 0.79 13.43 2.44
CA ILE A 979 -0.29 13.95 3.30
C ILE A 979 -1.15 14.94 2.50
N PHE A 980 -2.35 14.51 2.10
CA PHE A 980 -3.33 15.38 1.44
C PHE A 980 -3.86 16.44 2.42
N LEU A 981 -3.79 17.73 2.05
CA LEU A 981 -4.28 18.83 2.89
C LEU A 981 -5.82 18.95 2.82
N ALA A 982 -6.49 18.01 3.52
CA ALA A 982 -7.93 18.01 3.74
C ALA A 982 -8.38 19.13 4.69
N PRO A 983 -9.69 19.52 4.68
CA PRO A 983 -10.22 20.57 5.54
C PRO A 983 -9.92 20.41 7.03
N GLN A 984 -9.93 19.18 7.56
CA GLN A 984 -9.58 18.91 8.96
C GLN A 984 -8.12 19.22 9.25
N ILE A 985 -7.19 18.70 8.45
CA ILE A 985 -5.75 18.89 8.65
C ILE A 985 -5.41 20.38 8.52
N ALA A 986 -5.95 21.06 7.50
CA ALA A 986 -5.77 22.50 7.34
C ALA A 986 -6.31 23.30 8.54
N THR A 987 -7.47 22.90 9.06
CA THR A 987 -8.07 23.53 10.25
C THR A 987 -7.17 23.35 11.48
N ILE A 988 -6.70 22.14 11.74
CA ILE A 988 -5.84 21.83 12.90
C ILE A 988 -4.52 22.59 12.82
N ILE A 989 -3.86 22.56 11.67
CA ILE A 989 -2.61 23.30 11.45
C ILE A 989 -2.83 24.79 11.67
N ASP A 990 -3.91 25.34 11.16
CA ASP A 990 -4.23 26.76 11.29
C ASP A 990 -4.52 27.18 12.75
N GLU A 991 -5.24 26.36 13.53
CA GLU A 991 -5.43 26.61 14.96
C GLU A 991 -4.09 26.53 15.72
N LEU A 992 -3.23 25.56 15.40
CA LEU A 992 -1.90 25.44 16.02
C LEU A 992 -1.00 26.64 15.72
N MET A 993 -1.03 27.12 14.48
CA MET A 993 -0.31 28.33 14.08
C MET A 993 -0.85 29.57 14.81
N GLN A 994 -2.17 29.66 15.02
CA GLN A 994 -2.76 30.74 15.82
C GLN A 994 -2.30 30.71 17.29
N GLU A 995 -2.05 29.52 17.85
CA GLU A 995 -1.48 29.35 19.19
C GLU A 995 0.03 29.62 19.28
N GLY A 996 0.70 29.92 18.15
CA GLY A 996 2.14 30.15 18.09
C GLY A 996 2.98 28.86 18.21
N LYS A 997 2.41 27.72 17.76
CA LYS A 997 3.02 26.39 17.89
C LYS A 997 3.46 25.80 16.54
N GLU A 998 3.72 26.65 15.56
CA GLU A 998 4.13 26.24 14.22
C GLU A 998 5.43 25.41 14.19
N ASP A 999 6.37 25.68 15.11
CA ASP A 999 7.64 24.96 15.18
C ASP A 999 7.42 23.48 15.49
N ASN A 1000 6.43 23.15 16.32
CA ASN A 1000 6.10 21.77 16.72
C ASN A 1000 5.60 20.93 15.54
N ILE A 1001 4.99 21.53 14.53
CA ILE A 1001 4.43 20.83 13.37
C ILE A 1001 5.26 21.01 12.08
N SER A 1002 6.34 21.78 12.14
CA SER A 1002 7.21 22.07 11.00
C SER A 1002 7.78 20.82 10.31
N MET A 1003 7.97 19.73 11.05
CA MET A 1003 8.44 18.43 10.52
C MET A 1003 7.43 17.77 9.56
N LEU A 1004 6.14 18.13 9.64
CA LEU A 1004 5.08 17.61 8.77
C LEU A 1004 5.01 18.37 7.44
N PHE A 1005 5.44 19.65 7.40
CA PHE A 1005 5.33 20.51 6.23
C PHE A 1005 5.93 19.95 4.93
N PRO A 1006 7.04 19.19 4.94
CA PRO A 1006 7.57 18.53 3.74
C PRO A 1006 6.60 17.55 3.08
N TYR A 1007 5.72 16.92 3.86
CA TYR A 1007 4.83 15.84 3.43
C TYR A 1007 3.42 16.33 3.06
N ILE A 1008 3.08 17.57 3.41
CA ILE A 1008 1.78 18.18 3.10
C ILE A 1008 1.76 18.62 1.63
N ILE A 1009 0.76 18.14 0.90
CA ILE A 1009 0.54 18.45 -0.52
C ILE A 1009 -0.97 18.45 -0.87
N LYS A 1010 -1.28 18.75 -2.12
CA LYS A 1010 -2.58 18.59 -2.80
C LYS A 1010 -3.72 19.16 -1.96
N PRO A 1011 -3.79 20.47 -1.75
CA PRO A 1011 -4.88 21.03 -0.98
C PRO A 1011 -6.23 20.88 -1.68
N SER A 1012 -7.26 20.60 -0.89
CA SER A 1012 -8.65 20.73 -1.34
C SER A 1012 -8.97 22.20 -1.69
N ASN A 1013 -9.88 22.43 -2.65
CA ASN A 1013 -10.22 23.79 -3.07
C ASN A 1013 -10.81 24.63 -1.93
N GLU A 1014 -11.54 24.00 -0.99
CA GLU A 1014 -12.20 24.72 0.10
C GLU A 1014 -11.24 25.27 1.15
N VAL A 1015 -10.01 24.75 1.23
CA VAL A 1015 -9.00 25.24 2.19
C VAL A 1015 -8.21 26.43 1.65
N LEU A 1016 -8.46 26.88 0.42
CA LEU A 1016 -7.81 28.05 -0.16
C LEU A 1016 -7.86 29.29 0.76
N PRO A 1017 -8.98 29.64 1.43
CA PRO A 1017 -9.01 30.76 2.38
C PRO A 1017 -8.01 30.61 3.54
N ILE A 1018 -7.80 29.38 4.02
CA ILE A 1018 -6.83 29.06 5.08
C ILE A 1018 -5.40 29.28 4.55
N ILE A 1019 -5.08 28.71 3.39
CA ILE A 1019 -3.73 28.80 2.81
C ILE A 1019 -3.38 30.26 2.43
N GLN A 1020 -4.33 31.02 1.89
CA GLN A 1020 -4.12 32.45 1.62
C GLN A 1020 -3.87 33.24 2.91
N ARG A 1021 -4.56 32.89 4.01
CA ARG A 1021 -4.30 33.49 5.32
C ARG A 1021 -2.89 33.14 5.81
N TRP A 1022 -2.46 31.89 5.68
CA TRP A 1022 -1.09 31.46 6.00
C TRP A 1022 -0.03 32.29 5.26
N PHE A 1023 -0.26 32.52 3.97
CA PHE A 1023 0.66 33.33 3.16
C PHE A 1023 0.69 34.82 3.58
N THR A 1024 -0.45 35.39 3.94
CA THR A 1024 -0.61 36.85 4.13
C THR A 1024 -0.49 37.35 5.56
N GLN A 1025 -0.84 36.52 6.55
CA GLN A 1025 -0.93 36.94 7.96
C GLN A 1025 0.22 36.44 8.83
N TYR A 1026 0.92 35.38 8.42
CA TYR A 1026 2.02 34.80 9.20
C TYR A 1026 3.36 35.24 8.64
N ASP A 1027 4.24 35.76 9.50
CA ASP A 1027 5.55 36.26 9.10
C ASP A 1027 6.65 35.17 9.03
N ASN A 1028 6.35 33.95 9.46
CA ASN A 1028 7.29 32.83 9.41
C ASN A 1028 7.64 32.45 7.96
N SER A 1029 8.93 32.49 7.63
CA SER A 1029 9.43 32.21 6.28
C SER A 1029 9.10 30.79 5.78
N GLN A 1030 9.09 29.78 6.67
CA GLN A 1030 8.75 28.41 6.28
C GLN A 1030 7.26 28.27 5.93
N ILE A 1031 6.39 28.93 6.68
CA ILE A 1031 4.94 28.93 6.43
C ILE A 1031 4.63 29.65 5.12
N LYS A 1032 5.23 30.82 4.86
CA LYS A 1032 5.07 31.52 3.57
C LYS A 1032 5.52 30.65 2.39
N LYS A 1033 6.63 29.92 2.56
CA LYS A 1033 7.17 28.99 1.55
C LYS A 1033 6.25 27.80 1.30
N LEU A 1034 5.77 27.13 2.35
CA LEU A 1034 4.78 26.06 2.24
C LEU A 1034 3.51 26.57 1.55
N SER A 1035 2.99 27.70 2.00
CA SER A 1035 1.76 28.28 1.46
C SER A 1035 1.91 28.64 -0.01
N ALA A 1036 3.04 29.20 -0.44
CA ALA A 1036 3.31 29.50 -1.84
C ALA A 1036 3.29 28.23 -2.72
N LEU A 1037 3.90 27.14 -2.24
CA LEU A 1037 3.88 25.84 -2.93
C LEU A 1037 2.46 25.29 -3.03
N LEU A 1038 1.72 25.26 -1.92
CA LEU A 1038 0.35 24.79 -1.87
C LEU A 1038 -0.59 25.61 -2.77
N LEU A 1039 -0.41 26.94 -2.83
CA LEU A 1039 -1.14 27.82 -3.74
C LEU A 1039 -0.80 27.54 -5.21
N ALA A 1040 0.45 27.22 -5.53
CA ALA A 1040 0.84 26.82 -6.88
C ALA A 1040 0.20 25.48 -7.30
N GLU A 1041 0.10 24.51 -6.39
CA GLU A 1041 -0.51 23.21 -6.66
C GLU A 1041 -2.00 23.31 -7.06
N ILE A 1042 -2.74 24.26 -6.49
CA ILE A 1042 -4.13 24.57 -6.88
C ILE A 1042 -4.23 25.64 -7.97
N LYS A 1043 -3.14 25.90 -8.70
CA LYS A 1043 -3.07 26.87 -9.81
C LYS A 1043 -3.46 28.30 -9.42
N HIS A 1044 -3.33 28.66 -8.15
CA HIS A 1044 -3.61 30.00 -7.63
C HIS A 1044 -2.31 30.78 -7.43
N ILE A 1045 -1.75 31.31 -8.52
CA ILE A 1045 -0.47 32.02 -8.51
C ILE A 1045 -0.68 33.54 -8.66
N PHE A 1046 0.05 34.32 -7.86
CA PHE A 1046 0.10 35.78 -7.90
C PHE A 1046 1.53 36.27 -7.61
N GLU A 1047 1.86 37.52 -7.97
CA GLU A 1047 3.23 38.07 -8.00
C GLU A 1047 4.04 37.76 -6.72
N PRO A 1048 3.60 38.11 -5.49
CA PRO A 1048 4.30 37.72 -4.26
C PRO A 1048 4.55 36.21 -4.04
N ALA A 1049 3.61 35.35 -4.47
CA ALA A 1049 3.78 33.91 -4.35
C ALA A 1049 4.85 33.41 -5.33
N VAL A 1050 4.89 33.96 -6.56
CA VAL A 1050 5.95 33.68 -7.54
C VAL A 1050 7.31 34.08 -7.00
N GLU A 1051 7.46 35.28 -6.44
CA GLU A 1051 8.71 35.74 -5.84
C GLU A 1051 9.20 34.78 -4.73
N THR A 1052 8.27 34.28 -3.90
CA THR A 1052 8.58 33.30 -2.85
C THR A 1052 9.02 31.96 -3.42
N ILE A 1053 8.40 31.50 -4.52
CA ILE A 1053 8.78 30.26 -5.22
C ILE A 1053 10.14 30.42 -5.91
N ILE A 1054 10.44 31.60 -6.47
CA ILE A 1054 11.75 31.88 -7.07
C ILE A 1054 12.86 31.87 -6.00
N ASP A 1055 12.67 32.52 -4.83
CA ASP A 1055 13.63 32.43 -3.70
C ASP A 1055 13.84 30.98 -3.23
N LEU A 1056 12.79 30.16 -3.27
CA LEU A 1056 12.90 28.73 -3.00
C LEU A 1056 13.78 28.02 -4.03
N LEU A 1057 13.51 28.21 -5.32
CA LEU A 1057 14.21 27.53 -6.42
C LEU A 1057 15.69 27.94 -6.51
N ASP A 1058 16.01 29.22 -6.30
CA ASP A 1058 17.41 29.72 -6.31
C ASP A 1058 18.25 29.15 -5.16
N ARG A 1059 17.63 28.74 -4.05
CA ARG A 1059 18.30 28.11 -2.90
C ARG A 1059 18.21 26.57 -2.90
N ALA A 1060 17.40 25.97 -3.78
CA ALA A 1060 17.04 24.55 -3.75
C ALA A 1060 18.08 23.58 -4.32
N GLN A 1061 19.33 23.98 -4.55
CA GLN A 1061 20.39 23.00 -4.86
C GLN A 1061 20.73 22.07 -3.68
N ARG A 1062 20.23 22.30 -2.45
CA ARG A 1062 20.54 21.44 -1.29
C ARG A 1062 19.43 21.12 -0.28
N LEU A 1063 18.22 21.70 -0.36
CA LEU A 1063 17.25 21.63 0.76
C LEU A 1063 16.04 20.70 0.56
N PHE A 1064 15.80 20.15 -0.63
CA PHE A 1064 14.71 19.19 -0.87
C PHE A 1064 15.16 18.05 -1.79
N GLN A 1065 16.08 17.22 -1.30
CA GLN A 1065 16.36 15.89 -1.88
C GLN A 1065 15.44 14.84 -1.23
N HIS A 1066 14.13 14.98 -1.40
CA HIS A 1066 13.22 13.85 -1.22
C HIS A 1066 12.69 13.47 -2.61
N PRO A 1067 12.75 12.20 -3.03
CA PRO A 1067 12.48 11.75 -4.40
C PRO A 1067 11.05 12.03 -4.92
N GLU A 1068 10.14 12.55 -4.08
CA GLU A 1068 8.72 12.72 -4.39
C GLU A 1068 8.25 14.19 -4.49
N ARG A 1069 9.10 15.18 -4.18
CA ARG A 1069 8.77 16.59 -4.43
C ARG A 1069 9.30 17.02 -5.79
N TYR A 1070 8.46 17.00 -6.82
CA TYR A 1070 8.76 17.76 -8.04
C TYR A 1070 7.61 18.62 -8.55
N VAL A 1071 7.97 19.88 -8.76
CA VAL A 1071 7.23 20.98 -9.38
C VAL A 1071 6.67 20.54 -10.73
N GLN A 1072 5.34 20.55 -10.86
CA GLN A 1072 4.68 20.40 -12.16
C GLN A 1072 4.93 21.65 -13.02
N LYS A 1073 6.02 21.61 -13.81
CA LYS A 1073 6.48 22.56 -14.85
C LYS A 1073 6.73 24.02 -14.38
N PRO A 1074 7.70 24.72 -15.01
CA PRO A 1074 8.05 26.11 -14.68
C PRO A 1074 6.94 27.10 -15.02
#